data_AF-A0A4P7WUK9-F1
#
_entry.id   AF-A0A4P7WUK9-F1
#
_cell.length_a   1.000
_cell.length_b   1.000
_cell.length_c   1.000
_cell.angle_alpha   90.00
_cell.angle_beta   90.00
_cell.angle_gamma   90.00
#
_symmetry.space_group_name_H-M   'P 1'
#
loop_
_entity.id
_entity.type
_entity.pdbx_description
1 polymer ?
#
loop_
_entity_poly.entity_id
_entity_poly.type
_entity_poly.pdbx_seq_one_letter_code
_entity_poly.pdbx_strand_id
1 'polypeptide(L)'
;MKHKIILFLMSLLFSTGIYAQNKRQTKFIKLDAFEKHNVKDAKQLITTNLGLTSDDALVKVKTENDQLGFTHDTYQQYFQGVKVEFGIYKAHAKNGNLMLLNGALFSPGKLKVVPTLNKQAAFDKAVLSVGASRYLWESPDEAKIMGNYKKPEGELVVFPGEVINKSKARLAYKFDVYATQPVSRAYIYVDAHSGAILYSDSIIKHLDHYSSGTRKNKSVSEAPFVTGNAATRYSGNQSIETTLSGGNYILRETTRGNGIETYDMNMGINYNSAVNFTDNDNSWTAAEHANANKDNAALDAHWGAEKTYDYFYQTFNRDSYDDNGAAIKSYVHFDLVEYGYDNQDNAFWNGSVMTYGDGTSFDPLTSLDIAAHEIGHAICENTANLTYSYQSGAMNEGFSDIWAASVEYYADPAKDTWLLAEEIGGPIRSLSNPNDYGQPDTYLGTNWYTGSGDSGGVHYNSGVLNHWFYILTVGKNGTNDNNDAYSVSAVGIDAASAIAYRLESVYLVSSSQYADARTGGIQAAIDLFGAGSAEEIAVTNAWYAVGLGDEYVQTCALAAPSNLGSSNIGDNNFTVSWGSVSGADDYTITIGTTANTVSGTTYTASGLASGTTYAVSVVANCTTGGSGSSANSNVTTTGTAPLNYCDSNGNSVSDEYIARVQLGSIDNVTGGTSGGYADHTSISASLIKGASATITVTPTWSGTAYSEGYSVWIDYNQDGDFSDSGEQVWTQSASKTTPVSGTFTVPSGAINGATRMRVSMKYNAVPTSCEAFSYGEVEDYTVTITSGTADTVKPVIALTGSATINLTVGDTYNELGATATDDVDGNLTASISITGTVNTSVAGTYTKNYNVSDAAGNVANQVSRTVVVNPASTSDTAVNLSITFDNYPEETSWTITDGSGSPVASGGTYASQADGSTLNVSTELPVGCYSLTINDAYGDGICCSYGNGSYTLTDGSVVLASGASFASSETTTFCVGGATSATFSAFTSGVTETLDNQFKIYPNPTKQQLNVSLVGFKAQSYEVKNILGQTVLQGRYTNIIDVSKLQDGIYVLQLNIGEKTKLKKFIKQ
;
A
#
# COMPACT_ATOMS: atom_id res chain seq x y z
N MET A 1 -27.77 -4.06 8.36
CA MET A 1 -26.59 -3.84 7.50
C MET A 1 -25.49 -4.80 7.94
N LYS A 2 -25.20 -5.84 7.15
CA LYS A 2 -24.09 -6.78 7.40
C LYS A 2 -23.04 -6.51 6.32
N HIS A 3 -21.89 -5.94 6.69
CA HIS A 3 -20.79 -5.72 5.75
C HIS A 3 -19.94 -6.99 5.66
N LYS A 4 -19.60 -7.39 4.42
CA LYS A 4 -18.57 -8.39 4.15
C LYS A 4 -17.27 -7.61 3.94
N ILE A 5 -16.24 -7.90 4.73
CA ILE A 5 -14.85 -7.49 4.47
C ILE A 5 -14.06 -8.78 4.23
N ILE A 6 -13.19 -8.77 3.22
CA ILE A 6 -12.40 -9.95 2.84
C ILE A 6 -11.27 -10.16 3.87
N LEU A 7 -11.41 -11.19 4.70
CA LEU A 7 -10.32 -11.66 5.56
C LEU A 7 -9.44 -12.63 4.76
N PHE A 8 -8.17 -12.29 4.54
CA PHE A 8 -7.20 -13.24 4.01
C PHE A 8 -6.72 -14.16 5.14
N LEU A 9 -7.53 -15.18 5.46
CA LEU A 9 -7.16 -16.25 6.38
C LEU A 9 -6.27 -17.24 5.62
N MET A 10 -4.94 -17.10 5.79
CA MET A 10 -3.98 -18.07 5.30
C MET A 10 -4.25 -19.43 5.95
N SER A 11 -4.24 -20.50 5.14
CA SER A 11 -4.84 -21.79 5.49
C SER A 11 -4.14 -22.52 6.63
N LEU A 12 -4.86 -22.80 7.72
CA LEU A 12 -4.47 -23.85 8.67
C LEU A 12 -4.73 -25.23 8.04
N LEU A 13 -3.66 -25.99 7.81
CA LEU A 13 -3.72 -27.46 7.77
C LEU A 13 -2.66 -28.05 8.70
N PHE A 14 -2.98 -29.21 9.27
CA PHE A 14 -2.31 -29.75 10.45
C PHE A 14 -0.91 -30.31 10.15
N SER A 15 0.08 -29.88 10.94
CA SER A 15 1.15 -30.76 11.41
C SER A 15 1.22 -30.72 12.94
N THR A 16 1.31 -31.89 13.56
CA THR A 16 1.29 -32.01 15.03
C THR A 16 2.70 -31.94 15.60
N GLY A 17 3.01 -30.87 16.34
CA GLY A 17 4.09 -30.85 17.32
C GLY A 17 5.34 -30.05 16.95
N ILE A 18 5.25 -28.72 16.94
CA ILE A 18 6.40 -27.82 17.09
C ILE A 18 6.09 -26.79 18.20
N TYR A 19 7.13 -26.35 18.90
CA TYR A 19 7.06 -25.60 20.16
C TYR A 19 6.45 -24.19 20.04
N ALA A 20 6.06 -23.63 21.18
CA ALA A 20 5.10 -22.52 21.31
C ALA A 20 5.56 -21.12 20.84
N GLN A 21 6.62 -20.99 20.04
CA GLN A 21 7.11 -19.69 19.52
C GLN A 21 6.27 -19.16 18.33
N ASN A 22 5.68 -20.02 17.50
CA ASN A 22 4.92 -19.63 16.30
C ASN A 22 3.45 -19.18 16.57
N LYS A 23 3.17 -18.45 17.65
CA LYS A 23 1.79 -18.00 17.98
C LYS A 23 1.43 -16.59 17.53
N ARG A 24 2.33 -15.88 16.85
CA ARG A 24 2.19 -14.46 16.57
C ARG A 24 2.30 -14.15 15.08
N GLN A 25 1.21 -14.40 14.35
CA GLN A 25 0.99 -13.71 13.08
C GLN A 25 0.60 -12.27 13.39
N THR A 26 1.29 -11.30 12.80
CA THR A 26 0.76 -9.93 12.71
C THR A 26 -0.57 -9.94 11.97
N LYS A 27 -1.52 -9.15 12.47
CA LYS A 27 -2.78 -8.92 11.76
C LYS A 27 -2.56 -7.78 10.77
N PHE A 28 -1.87 -8.09 9.67
CA PHE A 28 -1.71 -7.20 8.52
C PHE A 28 -3.08 -7.10 7.81
N ILE A 29 -3.70 -5.93 7.80
CA ILE A 29 -4.98 -5.69 7.11
C ILE A 29 -4.69 -4.85 5.87
N LYS A 30 -4.55 -5.52 4.73
CA LYS A 30 -4.56 -4.89 3.40
C LYS A 30 -6.02 -4.57 3.05
N LEU A 31 -6.32 -3.31 2.76
CA LEU A 31 -7.67 -2.88 2.38
C LEU A 31 -7.88 -3.06 0.87
N ASP A 32 -9.13 -3.28 0.47
CA ASP A 32 -9.48 -3.44 -0.95
C ASP A 32 -9.25 -2.13 -1.71
N ALA A 33 -8.49 -2.18 -2.81
CA ALA A 33 -8.19 -1.01 -3.65
C ALA A 33 -9.45 -0.38 -4.29
N PHE A 34 -10.57 -1.11 -4.35
CA PHE A 34 -11.85 -0.62 -4.84
C PHE A 34 -12.70 0.07 -3.75
N GLU A 35 -12.39 -0.14 -2.46
CA GLU A 35 -13.06 0.56 -1.36
C GLU A 35 -12.22 1.74 -0.86
N LYS A 36 -12.65 2.97 -1.16
CA LYS A 36 -11.99 4.19 -0.66
C LYS A 36 -12.30 4.44 0.82
N HIS A 37 -11.52 3.82 1.69
CA HIS A 37 -11.48 4.13 3.12
C HIS A 37 -10.69 5.42 3.38
N ASN A 38 -11.19 6.32 4.21
CA ASN A 38 -10.45 7.53 4.59
C ASN A 38 -9.49 7.22 5.74
N VAL A 39 -8.37 7.94 5.84
CA VAL A 39 -7.46 7.81 7.01
C VAL A 39 -8.17 8.04 8.36
N LYS A 40 -9.24 8.85 8.38
CA LYS A 40 -10.09 9.07 9.57
C LYS A 40 -10.82 7.80 10.05
N ASP A 41 -11.07 6.86 9.15
CA ASP A 41 -11.79 5.61 9.43
C ASP A 41 -10.87 4.55 10.04
N ALA A 42 -9.54 4.75 9.99
CA ALA A 42 -8.53 3.81 10.47
C ALA A 42 -8.83 3.30 11.89
N LYS A 43 -9.07 4.20 12.85
CA LYS A 43 -9.39 3.80 14.24
C LYS A 43 -10.61 2.89 14.32
N GLN A 44 -11.66 3.16 13.54
CA GLN A 44 -12.87 2.34 13.53
C GLN A 44 -12.60 0.97 12.88
N LEU A 45 -11.90 0.94 11.74
CA LEU A 45 -11.51 -0.29 11.05
C LEU A 45 -10.63 -1.19 11.93
N ILE A 46 -9.64 -0.62 12.63
CA ILE A 46 -8.80 -1.36 13.58
C ILE A 46 -9.66 -1.94 14.71
N THR A 47 -10.54 -1.13 15.32
CA THR A 47 -11.45 -1.60 16.40
C THR A 47 -12.36 -2.74 15.93
N THR A 48 -13.01 -2.60 14.77
CA THR A 48 -13.97 -3.58 14.25
C THR A 48 -13.29 -4.87 13.76
N ASN A 49 -12.20 -4.77 12.99
CA ASN A 49 -11.55 -5.94 12.40
C ASN A 49 -10.75 -6.76 13.43
N LEU A 50 -10.23 -6.11 14.48
CA LEU A 50 -9.34 -6.76 15.45
C LEU A 50 -10.04 -7.18 16.75
N GLY A 51 -11.33 -6.85 16.90
CA GLY A 51 -12.17 -7.29 18.02
C GLY A 51 -11.87 -6.55 19.33
N LEU A 52 -11.46 -5.29 19.26
CA LEU A 52 -11.25 -4.46 20.45
C LEU A 52 -12.57 -4.22 21.20
N THR A 53 -12.50 -4.24 22.52
CA THR A 53 -13.66 -4.11 23.41
C THR A 53 -13.91 -2.66 23.82
N SER A 54 -14.99 -2.40 24.57
CA SER A 54 -15.20 -1.08 25.20
C SER A 54 -14.19 -0.76 26.31
N ASP A 55 -13.42 -1.74 26.79
CA ASP A 55 -12.31 -1.53 27.71
C ASP A 55 -11.04 -1.05 26.97
N ASP A 56 -10.95 -1.27 25.66
CA ASP A 56 -9.80 -0.88 24.83
C ASP A 56 -9.97 0.53 24.25
N ALA A 57 -8.86 1.26 24.12
CA ALA A 57 -8.79 2.53 23.41
C ALA A 57 -7.52 2.64 22.57
N LEU A 58 -7.67 3.11 21.33
CA LEU A 58 -6.56 3.52 20.48
C LEU A 58 -6.39 5.04 20.54
N VAL A 59 -5.19 5.50 20.90
CA VAL A 59 -4.81 6.91 20.94
C VAL A 59 -3.75 7.14 19.88
N LYS A 60 -3.97 8.08 18.95
CA LYS A 60 -2.93 8.45 17.99
C LYS A 60 -1.82 9.19 18.73
N VAL A 61 -0.58 8.73 18.56
CA VAL A 61 0.62 9.28 19.24
C VAL A 61 1.61 9.94 18.27
N LYS A 62 1.61 9.54 16.99
CA LYS A 62 2.50 10.10 15.96
C LYS A 62 1.75 10.19 14.62
N THR A 63 2.07 11.21 13.82
CA THR A 63 1.72 11.31 12.40
C THR A 63 2.97 11.73 11.67
N GLU A 64 3.38 10.95 10.67
CA GLU A 64 4.55 11.19 9.84
C GLU A 64 4.14 11.27 8.38
N ASN A 65 4.92 11.98 7.55
CA ASN A 65 4.76 11.93 6.11
C ASN A 65 6.10 11.52 5.49
N ASP A 66 6.08 10.56 4.58
CA ASP A 66 7.31 10.11 3.91
C ASP A 66 7.50 10.78 2.54
N GLN A 67 8.71 10.60 2.00
CA GLN A 67 9.12 11.16 0.70
C GLN A 67 8.37 10.56 -0.49
N LEU A 68 7.67 9.44 -0.30
CA LEU A 68 6.82 8.79 -1.31
C LEU A 68 5.36 9.30 -1.27
N GLY A 69 5.06 10.29 -0.42
CA GLY A 69 3.74 10.90 -0.29
C GLY A 69 2.74 10.08 0.53
N PHE A 70 3.21 9.12 1.35
CA PHE A 70 2.36 8.48 2.35
C PHE A 70 2.31 9.31 3.64
N THR A 71 1.17 9.24 4.33
CA THR A 71 0.98 9.64 5.73
C THR A 71 0.89 8.39 6.59
N HIS A 72 1.65 8.33 7.67
CA HIS A 72 1.71 7.22 8.62
C HIS A 72 1.20 7.67 9.98
N ASP A 73 0.01 7.20 10.36
CA ASP A 73 -0.61 7.46 11.67
C ASP A 73 -0.31 6.30 12.63
N THR A 74 0.41 6.57 13.72
CA THR A 74 0.76 5.57 14.74
C THR A 74 -0.19 5.66 15.95
N TYR A 75 -0.82 4.54 16.30
CA TYR A 75 -1.75 4.41 17.43
C TYR A 75 -1.18 3.54 18.55
N GLN A 76 -1.23 4.05 19.78
CA GLN A 76 -0.94 3.32 21.02
C GLN A 76 -2.24 2.74 21.58
N GLN A 77 -2.22 1.45 21.95
CA GLN A 77 -3.29 0.77 22.66
C GLN A 77 -3.27 1.11 24.16
N TYR A 78 -4.45 1.34 24.72
CA TYR A 78 -4.74 1.44 26.14
C TYR A 78 -5.84 0.45 26.50
N PHE A 79 -5.81 -0.08 27.72
CA PHE A 79 -6.85 -0.93 28.30
C PHE A 79 -7.26 -0.37 29.66
N GLN A 80 -8.54 -0.04 29.82
CA GLN A 80 -9.11 0.65 30.98
C GLN A 80 -8.33 1.91 31.40
N GLY A 81 -7.82 2.66 30.41
CA GLY A 81 -7.03 3.87 30.60
C GLY A 81 -5.54 3.66 30.91
N VAL A 82 -5.08 2.41 31.04
CA VAL A 82 -3.66 2.07 31.24
C VAL A 82 -3.03 1.65 29.91
N LYS A 83 -1.84 2.17 29.59
CA LYS A 83 -1.12 1.86 28.34
C LYS A 83 -0.83 0.36 28.24
N VAL A 84 -1.09 -0.25 27.08
CA VAL A 84 -0.69 -1.63 26.79
C VAL A 84 0.70 -1.61 26.18
N GLU A 85 1.69 -2.16 26.89
CA GLU A 85 3.07 -2.11 26.43
C GLU A 85 3.26 -2.91 25.14
N PHE A 86 4.11 -2.41 24.25
CA PHE A 86 4.32 -2.89 22.87
C PHE A 86 3.08 -2.84 21.95
N GLY A 87 1.92 -2.41 22.46
CA GLY A 87 0.65 -2.34 21.73
C GLY A 87 0.59 -1.15 20.77
N ILE A 88 1.35 -1.22 19.68
CA ILE A 88 1.45 -0.20 18.63
C ILE A 88 0.84 -0.71 17.34
N TYR A 89 -0.03 0.09 16.73
CA TYR A 89 -0.64 -0.21 15.43
C TYR A 89 -0.56 1.01 14.51
N LYS A 90 -0.08 0.82 13.28
CA LYS A 90 0.19 1.88 12.29
C LYS A 90 -0.88 1.84 11.18
N ALA A 91 -1.17 3.02 10.63
CA ALA A 91 -2.11 3.22 9.54
C ALA A 91 -1.44 4.05 8.43
N HIS A 92 -1.33 3.47 7.24
CA HIS A 92 -0.62 4.06 6.11
C HIS A 92 -1.63 4.51 5.06
N ALA A 93 -1.62 5.80 4.73
CA ALA A 93 -2.53 6.40 3.77
C ALA A 93 -1.75 7.14 2.68
N LYS A 94 -2.27 7.19 1.45
CA LYS A 94 -1.70 7.96 0.34
C LYS A 94 -2.78 8.79 -0.33
N ASN A 95 -2.51 10.09 -0.52
CA ASN A 95 -3.49 11.07 -0.99
C ASN A 95 -4.83 11.05 -0.22
N GLY A 96 -4.75 10.83 1.11
CA GLY A 96 -5.91 10.76 2.02
C GLY A 96 -6.70 9.43 2.02
N ASN A 97 -6.37 8.49 1.13
CA ASN A 97 -6.97 7.14 1.11
C ASN A 97 -6.13 6.20 1.99
N LEU A 98 -6.77 5.50 2.91
CA LEU A 98 -6.13 4.50 3.76
C LEU A 98 -5.82 3.26 2.93
N MET A 99 -4.53 2.90 2.83
CA MET A 99 -4.06 1.76 2.03
C MET A 99 -3.89 0.51 2.87
N LEU A 100 -3.32 0.68 4.07
CA LEU A 100 -2.78 -0.42 4.86
C LEU A 100 -2.82 -0.13 6.36
N LEU A 101 -2.93 -1.21 7.11
CA LEU A 101 -3.04 -1.26 8.56
C LEU A 101 -2.15 -2.42 9.07
N ASN A 102 -1.18 -2.16 9.94
CA ASN A 102 -0.29 -3.19 10.49
C ASN A 102 0.16 -2.91 11.94
N GLY A 103 0.84 -3.88 12.55
CA GLY A 103 1.40 -3.77 13.90
C GLY A 103 0.80 -4.75 14.90
N ALA A 104 0.98 -4.46 16.18
CA ALA A 104 0.69 -5.33 17.32
C ALA A 104 -0.40 -4.76 18.23
N LEU A 105 -1.45 -5.56 18.47
CA LEU A 105 -2.42 -5.33 19.54
C LEU A 105 -2.55 -6.60 20.37
N PHE A 106 -2.79 -6.43 21.66
CA PHE A 106 -2.89 -7.53 22.62
C PHE A 106 -4.29 -7.57 23.24
N SER A 107 -4.72 -8.72 23.76
CA SER A 107 -5.97 -8.83 24.51
C SER A 107 -5.68 -9.04 26.00
N PRO A 108 -5.84 -8.02 26.86
CA PRO A 108 -5.60 -8.17 28.31
C PRO A 108 -6.62 -9.08 29.01
N GLY A 109 -7.74 -9.38 28.35
CA GLY A 109 -8.81 -10.22 28.89
C GLY A 109 -9.44 -9.60 30.14
N LYS A 110 -9.56 -10.37 31.22
CA LYS A 110 -10.16 -9.92 32.49
C LYS A 110 -9.11 -9.41 33.48
N LEU A 111 -8.18 -8.57 33.02
CA LEU A 111 -7.15 -7.97 33.87
C LEU A 111 -7.74 -6.87 34.77
N LYS A 112 -7.28 -6.79 36.03
CA LYS A 112 -7.62 -5.71 36.95
C LYS A 112 -6.52 -4.65 36.90
N VAL A 113 -6.84 -3.43 36.45
CA VAL A 113 -5.86 -2.34 36.29
C VAL A 113 -5.57 -1.50 37.55
N VAL A 114 -6.10 -1.89 38.71
CA VAL A 114 -5.87 -1.20 39.99
C VAL A 114 -4.75 -1.91 40.77
N PRO A 115 -3.54 -1.31 40.88
CA PRO A 115 -2.40 -1.96 41.52
C PRO A 115 -2.64 -2.18 43.02
N THR A 116 -2.06 -3.24 43.57
CA THR A 116 -2.09 -3.53 45.02
C THR A 116 -0.73 -3.37 45.68
N LEU A 117 0.36 -3.43 44.90
CA LEU A 117 1.69 -2.98 45.30
C LEU A 117 1.81 -1.48 45.01
N ASN A 118 2.39 -0.71 45.94
CA ASN A 118 2.66 0.70 45.67
C ASN A 118 3.91 0.89 44.80
N LYS A 119 3.95 1.99 44.05
CA LYS A 119 5.01 2.37 43.11
C LYS A 119 6.43 2.33 43.72
N GLN A 120 6.62 2.81 44.96
CA GLN A 120 7.93 2.78 45.62
C GLN A 120 8.38 1.35 45.91
N ALA A 121 7.50 0.52 46.47
CA ALA A 121 7.81 -0.89 46.74
C ALA A 121 8.08 -1.69 45.46
N ALA A 122 7.49 -1.31 44.32
CA ALA A 122 7.83 -1.87 43.01
C ALA A 122 9.21 -1.39 42.51
N PHE A 123 9.54 -0.11 42.68
CA PHE A 123 10.88 0.42 42.37
C PHE A 123 11.96 -0.28 43.22
N ASP A 124 11.73 -0.46 44.52
CA ASP A 124 12.66 -1.15 45.41
C ASP A 124 12.90 -2.61 44.96
N LYS A 125 11.90 -3.26 44.35
CA LYS A 125 12.05 -4.59 43.73
C LYS A 125 12.86 -4.55 42.44
N ALA A 126 12.67 -3.55 41.57
CA ALA A 126 13.45 -3.39 40.35
C ALA A 126 14.94 -3.14 40.65
N VAL A 127 15.23 -2.23 41.58
CA VAL A 127 16.59 -1.97 42.10
C VAL A 127 17.19 -3.23 42.70
N LEU A 128 16.44 -3.97 43.53
CA LEU A 128 16.94 -5.22 44.13
C LEU A 128 17.22 -6.31 43.08
N SER A 129 16.44 -6.41 42.01
CA SER A 129 16.71 -7.38 40.93
C SER A 129 17.90 -7.01 40.05
N VAL A 130 18.19 -5.71 39.92
CA VAL A 130 19.40 -5.21 39.23
C VAL A 130 20.63 -5.29 40.14
N GLY A 131 20.46 -5.47 41.46
CA GLY A 131 21.52 -5.85 42.40
C GLY A 131 22.72 -4.90 42.49
N ALA A 132 22.63 -3.71 41.88
CA ALA A 132 23.78 -2.85 41.64
C ALA A 132 24.14 -1.98 42.86
N SER A 133 25.43 -1.67 42.93
CA SER A 133 26.05 -0.87 43.98
C SER A 133 26.02 0.64 43.73
N ARG A 134 25.80 1.06 42.48
CA ARG A 134 25.71 2.47 42.06
C ARG A 134 24.83 2.60 40.81
N TYR A 135 24.08 3.71 40.73
CA TYR A 135 23.17 4.03 39.63
C TYR A 135 23.45 5.40 39.03
N LEU A 136 23.10 5.60 37.75
CA LEU A 136 23.46 6.83 37.02
C LEU A 136 22.82 8.09 37.65
N TRP A 137 21.60 7.97 38.18
CA TRP A 137 20.90 9.08 38.84
C TRP A 137 21.59 9.57 40.13
N GLU A 138 22.61 8.85 40.62
CA GLU A 138 23.43 9.23 41.78
C GLU A 138 24.62 10.12 41.37
N SER A 139 24.83 10.32 40.06
CA SER A 139 25.86 11.19 39.49
C SER A 139 25.25 12.22 38.53
N PRO A 140 24.83 13.39 39.02
CA PRO A 140 24.17 14.41 38.18
C PRO A 140 25.00 14.89 36.98
N ASP A 141 26.33 14.85 37.10
CA ASP A 141 27.26 15.25 36.04
C ASP A 141 27.25 14.23 34.88
N GLU A 142 27.32 12.93 35.20
CA GLU A 142 27.27 11.83 34.21
C GLU A 142 25.85 11.69 33.62
N ALA A 143 24.81 11.85 34.45
CA ALA A 143 23.42 11.85 34.00
C ALA A 143 23.11 12.97 32.99
N LYS A 144 23.80 14.12 33.09
CA LYS A 144 23.69 15.22 32.11
C LYS A 144 24.27 14.83 30.74
N ILE A 145 25.34 14.04 30.70
CA ILE A 145 25.94 13.53 29.44
C ILE A 145 24.95 12.58 28.77
N MET A 146 24.33 11.68 29.53
CA MET A 146 23.28 10.76 29.07
C MET A 146 21.90 11.44 28.98
N GLY A 147 21.78 12.51 28.20
CA GLY A 147 20.50 13.15 27.87
C GLY A 147 19.74 13.82 29.03
N ASN A 148 20.41 14.13 30.16
CA ASN A 148 19.77 14.52 31.43
C ASN A 148 18.89 13.41 32.04
N TYR A 149 19.39 12.16 32.01
CA TYR A 149 18.77 11.00 32.65
C TYR A 149 18.35 11.27 34.10
N LYS A 150 17.23 10.67 34.52
CA LYS A 150 16.62 10.88 35.85
C LYS A 150 16.29 9.56 36.50
N LYS A 151 16.29 9.55 37.84
CA LYS A 151 15.80 8.41 38.64
C LYS A 151 14.37 8.05 38.17
N PRO A 152 14.09 6.80 37.78
CA PRO A 152 12.83 6.45 37.16
C PRO A 152 11.68 6.45 38.18
N GLU A 153 10.59 7.11 37.86
CA GLU A 153 9.41 7.17 38.73
C GLU A 153 8.47 5.97 38.57
N GLY A 154 8.61 5.16 37.52
CA GLY A 154 7.75 4.02 37.22
C GLY A 154 6.48 4.38 36.44
N GLU A 155 6.35 3.88 35.22
CA GLU A 155 5.12 3.95 34.42
C GLU A 155 4.23 2.75 34.74
N LEU A 156 2.93 2.93 34.99
CA LEU A 156 1.99 1.81 35.15
C LEU A 156 1.53 1.36 33.76
N VAL A 157 1.77 0.10 33.40
CA VAL A 157 1.47 -0.48 32.10
C VAL A 157 0.73 -1.82 32.22
N VAL A 158 -0.04 -2.17 31.21
CA VAL A 158 -0.50 -3.53 30.96
C VAL A 158 0.57 -4.24 30.15
N PHE A 159 1.30 -5.14 30.80
CA PHE A 159 2.34 -5.96 30.18
C PHE A 159 1.71 -7.21 29.52
N PRO A 160 1.83 -7.42 28.20
CA PRO A 160 1.27 -8.59 27.55
C PRO A 160 2.07 -9.86 27.90
N GLY A 161 1.37 -10.92 28.31
CA GLY A 161 2.03 -12.18 28.63
C GLY A 161 2.71 -12.83 27.43
N GLU A 162 2.21 -12.57 26.23
CA GLU A 162 2.65 -13.17 24.97
C GLU A 162 4.13 -12.87 24.68
N VAL A 163 4.62 -11.68 25.07
CA VAL A 163 6.02 -11.25 24.93
C VAL A 163 6.99 -12.17 25.66
N ILE A 164 6.55 -12.78 26.76
CA ILE A 164 7.33 -13.73 27.59
C ILE A 164 6.81 -15.17 27.48
N ASN A 165 6.15 -15.51 26.36
CA ASN A 165 5.56 -16.83 26.10
C ASN A 165 4.57 -17.30 27.19
N LYS A 166 3.81 -16.37 27.80
CA LYS A 166 2.74 -16.64 28.77
C LYS A 166 1.36 -16.27 28.20
N SER A 167 0.32 -16.96 28.65
CA SER A 167 -1.06 -16.80 28.13
C SER A 167 -1.89 -15.71 28.80
N LYS A 168 -1.31 -14.86 29.67
CA LYS A 168 -2.04 -13.86 30.45
C LYS A 168 -1.25 -12.55 30.57
N ALA A 169 -1.89 -11.45 30.21
CA ALA A 169 -1.40 -10.12 30.53
C ALA A 169 -1.32 -9.89 32.05
N ARG A 170 -0.47 -8.95 32.46
CA ARG A 170 -0.21 -8.56 33.85
C ARG A 170 -0.22 -7.04 33.96
N LEU A 171 -0.65 -6.52 35.10
CA LEU A 171 -0.44 -5.10 35.42
C LEU A 171 0.98 -4.96 35.99
N ALA A 172 1.77 -4.03 35.48
CA ALA A 172 3.17 -3.88 35.83
C ALA A 172 3.58 -2.41 35.99
N TYR A 173 4.64 -2.18 36.76
CA TYR A 173 5.41 -0.94 36.71
C TYR A 173 6.64 -1.12 35.83
N LYS A 174 6.83 -0.25 34.83
CA LYS A 174 8.00 -0.16 33.94
C LYS A 174 8.98 0.89 34.48
N PHE A 175 10.26 0.54 34.63
CA PHE A 175 11.33 1.45 35.08
C PHE A 175 12.53 1.39 34.13
N ASP A 176 12.99 2.51 33.56
CA ASP A 176 14.33 2.61 32.94
C ASP A 176 15.38 2.64 34.06
N VAL A 177 15.99 1.49 34.36
CA VAL A 177 16.99 1.37 35.42
C VAL A 177 18.38 1.35 34.79
N TYR A 178 19.12 2.45 34.95
CA TYR A 178 20.53 2.55 34.58
C TYR A 178 21.42 2.38 35.82
N ALA A 179 21.93 1.17 35.99
CA ALA A 179 23.03 0.88 36.91
C ALA A 179 24.38 1.19 36.25
N THR A 180 25.29 1.80 36.99
CA THR A 180 26.67 2.07 36.53
C THR A 180 27.67 1.13 37.19
N GLN A 181 27.24 0.25 38.11
CA GLN A 181 28.14 -0.60 38.89
C GLN A 181 27.47 -1.90 39.45
N PRO A 182 27.38 -2.98 38.65
CA PRO A 182 27.73 -3.05 37.23
C PRO A 182 26.99 -2.08 36.36
N VAL A 183 27.60 -1.80 35.22
CA VAL A 183 26.83 -1.36 34.07
C VAL A 183 25.70 -2.34 33.77
N SER A 184 24.49 -1.80 33.70
CA SER A 184 23.38 -2.37 32.96
C SER A 184 22.35 -1.27 32.79
N ARG A 185 21.68 -1.24 31.64
CA ARG A 185 20.54 -0.35 31.42
C ARG A 185 19.43 -1.17 30.77
N ALA A 186 18.27 -1.19 31.40
CA ALA A 186 17.12 -1.93 30.90
C ALA A 186 15.80 -1.33 31.40
N TYR A 187 14.74 -1.54 30.62
CA TYR A 187 13.38 -1.40 31.14
C TYR A 187 13.02 -2.63 31.98
N ILE A 188 12.96 -2.45 33.30
CA ILE A 188 12.57 -3.49 34.25
C ILE A 188 11.05 -3.45 34.47
N TYR A 189 10.38 -4.57 34.24
CA TYR A 189 8.93 -4.71 34.39
C TYR A 189 8.59 -5.49 35.67
N VAL A 190 8.00 -4.82 36.65
CA VAL A 190 7.65 -5.39 37.96
C VAL A 190 6.15 -5.54 38.10
N ASP A 191 5.65 -6.74 38.40
CA ASP A 191 4.22 -6.98 38.59
C ASP A 191 3.64 -6.13 39.73
N ALA A 192 2.60 -5.35 39.40
CA ALA A 192 1.99 -4.36 40.28
C ALA A 192 1.06 -4.97 41.36
N HIS A 193 1.04 -6.30 41.49
CA HIS A 193 0.35 -7.01 42.58
C HIS A 193 1.30 -7.82 43.45
N SER A 194 2.18 -8.63 42.85
CA SER A 194 3.07 -9.55 43.57
C SER A 194 4.50 -9.02 43.74
N GLY A 195 4.90 -7.97 43.02
CA GLY A 195 6.28 -7.47 43.02
C GLY A 195 7.29 -8.43 42.40
N ALA A 196 6.83 -9.33 41.53
CA ALA A 196 7.69 -10.24 40.79
C ALA A 196 8.22 -9.55 39.53
N ILE A 197 9.49 -9.77 39.19
CA ILE A 197 10.03 -9.32 37.91
C ILE A 197 9.38 -10.18 36.81
N LEU A 198 8.76 -9.51 35.84
CA LEU A 198 8.09 -10.14 34.71
C LEU A 198 9.02 -10.25 33.51
N TYR A 199 9.81 -9.19 33.27
CA TYR A 199 10.65 -9.03 32.10
C TYR A 199 11.72 -7.94 32.32
N SER A 200 12.78 -8.00 31.52
CA SER A 200 13.84 -6.99 31.42
C SER A 200 14.13 -6.81 29.93
N ASP A 201 14.05 -5.58 29.43
CA ASP A 201 14.30 -5.23 28.03
C ASP A 201 15.57 -4.35 27.99
N SER A 202 16.68 -4.90 27.52
CA SER A 202 18.00 -4.28 27.62
C SER A 202 18.17 -3.12 26.63
N ILE A 203 18.68 -2.00 27.12
CA ILE A 203 19.00 -0.79 26.35
C ILE A 203 20.49 -0.74 26.02
N ILE A 204 21.36 -1.08 26.99
CA ILE A 204 22.74 -1.44 26.65
C ILE A 204 22.72 -2.87 26.14
N LYS A 205 23.14 -3.03 24.90
CA LYS A 205 23.24 -4.31 24.21
C LYS A 205 24.58 -4.96 24.58
N HIS A 206 24.74 -6.25 24.31
CA HIS A 206 26.01 -6.98 24.50
C HIS A 206 26.54 -7.10 25.95
N LEU A 207 25.68 -7.11 26.99
CA LEU A 207 26.12 -6.98 28.40
C LEU A 207 25.83 -8.14 29.37
N ASP A 208 26.89 -8.80 29.84
CA ASP A 208 26.87 -9.89 30.84
C ASP A 208 27.78 -9.59 32.08
N HIS A 209 27.18 -9.14 33.21
CA HIS A 209 27.60 -9.27 34.64
C HIS A 209 28.82 -8.57 35.37
N TYR A 210 28.53 -7.53 36.21
CA TYR A 210 29.04 -7.23 37.61
C TYR A 210 30.46 -6.58 37.97
N SER A 211 30.66 -5.26 37.70
CA SER A 211 31.30 -4.19 38.58
C SER A 211 32.88 -4.04 38.67
N SER A 212 33.59 -2.98 39.20
CA SER A 212 33.29 -1.77 40.03
C SER A 212 34.47 -0.74 40.31
N GLY A 213 34.28 0.62 40.28
CA GLY A 213 35.29 1.67 40.70
C GLY A 213 34.85 3.18 40.68
N THR A 214 35.64 4.20 41.16
CA THR A 214 35.25 5.67 41.15
C THR A 214 36.38 6.77 41.20
N ARG A 215 36.27 7.88 40.40
CA ARG A 215 36.29 9.36 40.79
C ARG A 215 36.71 10.43 39.71
N LYS A 216 35.73 11.22 39.22
CA LYS A 216 35.58 12.71 38.96
C LYS A 216 36.68 13.64 38.34
N ASN A 217 36.19 14.65 37.58
CA ASN A 217 36.91 15.53 36.60
C ASN A 217 36.39 17.01 36.50
N LYS A 218 36.87 17.84 35.54
CA LYS A 218 36.14 18.99 34.94
C LYS A 218 36.68 19.53 33.58
N SER A 219 35.78 20.00 32.67
CA SER A 219 36.07 20.44 31.27
C SER A 219 35.46 21.83 30.88
N VAL A 220 35.85 22.42 29.73
CA VAL A 220 35.33 23.70 29.12
C VAL A 220 35.28 23.62 27.56
N SER A 221 34.60 24.55 26.87
CA SER A 221 34.12 24.56 25.46
C SER A 221 34.88 25.46 24.46
N GLU A 222 34.93 25.13 23.14
CA GLU A 222 35.68 25.88 22.09
C GLU A 222 35.05 25.96 20.66
N ALA A 223 35.83 26.29 19.61
CA ALA A 223 35.44 27.19 18.50
C ALA A 223 35.48 26.60 17.05
N PRO A 224 36.12 27.15 15.97
CA PRO A 224 35.74 26.83 14.58
C PRO A 224 36.35 25.55 13.99
N PHE A 225 35.66 25.01 12.97
CA PHE A 225 35.96 23.73 12.29
C PHE A 225 37.02 23.81 11.19
N VAL A 226 37.81 22.74 11.02
CA VAL A 226 38.85 22.59 9.99
C VAL A 226 39.03 21.11 9.61
N THR A 227 39.05 20.81 8.30
CA THR A 227 39.38 19.49 7.77
C THR A 227 40.81 19.06 8.12
N GLY A 228 40.98 17.87 8.67
CA GLY A 228 42.25 17.23 9.02
C GLY A 228 42.50 15.93 8.24
N ASN A 229 43.76 15.49 8.22
CA ASN A 229 44.15 14.18 7.69
C ASN A 229 44.42 13.23 8.86
N ALA A 230 43.82 12.04 8.83
CA ALA A 230 43.92 11.05 9.89
C ALA A 230 44.45 9.70 9.38
N ALA A 231 45.57 9.24 9.94
CA ALA A 231 46.07 7.88 9.76
C ALA A 231 45.34 6.94 10.72
N THR A 232 44.14 6.52 10.31
CA THR A 232 43.29 5.59 11.06
C THR A 232 43.96 4.22 11.24
N ARG A 233 43.44 3.41 12.16
CA ARG A 233 43.97 2.10 12.51
C ARG A 233 43.62 1.02 11.48
N TYR A 234 42.38 1.02 10.99
CA TYR A 234 41.88 0.00 10.07
C TYR A 234 41.65 0.56 8.66
N SER A 235 41.19 1.81 8.57
CA SER A 235 40.73 2.42 7.31
C SER A 235 41.81 3.22 6.54
N GLY A 236 43.09 3.11 6.93
CA GLY A 236 44.21 3.82 6.31
C GLY A 236 44.21 5.34 6.52
N ASN A 237 44.77 6.10 5.58
CA ASN A 237 44.71 7.57 5.63
C ASN A 237 43.35 8.08 5.14
N GLN A 238 42.63 8.77 6.01
CA GLN A 238 41.30 9.31 5.78
C GLN A 238 41.26 10.83 6.03
N SER A 239 40.22 11.48 5.53
CA SER A 239 39.91 12.88 5.82
C SER A 239 38.81 12.95 6.87
N ILE A 240 39.00 13.76 7.90
CA ILE A 240 38.04 13.99 9.00
C ILE A 240 37.81 15.48 9.22
N GLU A 241 36.65 15.88 9.74
CA GLU A 241 36.44 17.24 10.25
C GLU A 241 36.79 17.34 11.74
N THR A 242 37.41 18.45 12.15
CA THR A 242 37.87 18.67 13.54
C THR A 242 37.61 20.11 13.99
N THR A 243 37.80 20.40 15.27
CA THR A 243 37.63 21.74 15.85
C THR A 243 38.96 22.26 16.39
N LEU A 244 39.31 23.51 16.08
CA LEU A 244 40.43 24.18 16.76
C LEU A 244 40.02 24.61 18.18
N SER A 245 40.63 23.99 19.18
CA SER A 245 40.43 24.16 20.61
C SER A 245 41.76 24.47 21.32
N GLY A 246 41.97 25.72 21.73
CA GLY A 246 42.98 26.07 22.72
C GLY A 246 44.40 26.15 22.17
N GLY A 247 44.52 26.19 20.85
CA GLY A 247 45.78 26.06 20.11
C GLY A 247 46.03 24.65 19.53
N ASN A 248 45.18 23.67 19.85
CA ASN A 248 45.24 22.30 19.34
C ASN A 248 43.93 21.94 18.62
N TYR A 249 43.96 21.03 17.66
CA TYR A 249 42.79 20.44 17.04
C TYR A 249 42.24 19.30 17.92
N ILE A 250 40.92 19.16 17.98
CA ILE A 250 40.23 18.10 18.72
C ILE A 250 39.23 17.37 17.82
N LEU A 251 39.00 16.09 18.08
CA LEU A 251 38.05 15.22 17.36
C LEU A 251 36.59 15.58 17.68
N ARG A 252 36.18 16.78 17.26
CA ARG A 252 34.80 17.28 17.32
C ARG A 252 34.48 18.12 16.10
N GLU A 253 33.26 18.01 15.60
CA GLU A 253 32.73 18.85 14.52
C GLU A 253 31.24 19.15 14.76
N THR A 254 30.70 20.17 14.07
CA THR A 254 29.24 20.35 13.90
C THR A 254 28.89 20.67 12.44
N THR A 255 29.58 20.04 11.50
CA THR A 255 29.21 20.02 10.08
C THR A 255 28.11 19.00 9.80
N ARG A 256 27.94 18.02 10.71
CA ARG A 256 26.89 16.98 10.68
C ARG A 256 25.96 17.09 11.89
N GLY A 257 24.68 17.38 11.65
CA GLY A 257 23.66 17.56 12.70
C GLY A 257 24.10 18.55 13.79
N ASN A 258 23.93 18.14 15.05
CA ASN A 258 24.45 18.82 16.25
C ASN A 258 25.89 18.39 16.61
N GLY A 259 26.53 17.55 15.79
CA GLY A 259 27.96 17.26 15.82
C GLY A 259 28.36 15.79 15.96
N ILE A 260 29.57 15.47 15.50
CA ILE A 260 30.28 14.24 15.83
C ILE A 260 31.34 14.59 16.89
N GLU A 261 31.39 13.86 18.01
CA GLU A 261 32.35 14.09 19.10
C GLU A 261 33.03 12.78 19.53
N THR A 262 34.36 12.69 19.45
CA THR A 262 35.13 11.54 19.95
C THR A 262 35.99 11.93 21.15
N TYR A 263 35.95 11.07 22.17
CA TYR A 263 36.55 11.31 23.48
C TYR A 263 37.48 10.18 23.89
N ASP A 264 38.57 10.56 24.56
CA ASP A 264 39.49 9.65 25.23
C ASP A 264 39.01 9.40 26.68
N MET A 265 38.80 8.14 27.03
CA MET A 265 38.49 7.71 28.39
C MET A 265 39.74 7.43 29.25
N ASN A 266 40.92 7.34 28.61
CA ASN A 266 42.23 7.12 29.21
C ASN A 266 42.26 5.93 30.19
N MET A 267 41.77 4.78 29.73
CA MET A 267 41.59 3.54 30.50
C MET A 267 40.83 3.78 31.81
N GLY A 268 39.69 4.46 31.69
CA GLY A 268 38.78 4.74 32.79
C GLY A 268 37.32 4.55 32.41
N ILE A 269 36.44 4.60 33.42
CA ILE A 269 35.01 4.23 33.29
C ILE A 269 34.02 5.39 33.50
N ASN A 270 34.51 6.60 33.76
CA ASN A 270 33.67 7.75 34.05
C ASN A 270 33.59 8.66 32.83
N TYR A 271 32.44 8.68 32.13
CA TYR A 271 32.24 9.52 30.93
C TYR A 271 32.46 11.01 31.19
N ASN A 272 32.15 11.49 32.41
CA ASN A 272 32.43 12.87 32.78
C ASN A 272 33.93 13.11 33.04
N SER A 273 34.75 12.06 33.16
CA SER A 273 36.22 12.13 33.18
C SER A 273 36.90 12.10 31.82
N ALA A 274 36.15 11.87 30.74
CA ALA A 274 36.73 11.82 29.40
C ALA A 274 37.38 13.16 29.00
N VAL A 275 38.46 13.06 28.23
CA VAL A 275 39.22 14.20 27.70
C VAL A 275 39.12 14.24 26.17
N ASN A 276 39.57 15.35 25.57
CA ASN A 276 39.70 15.41 24.12
C ASN A 276 41.00 14.72 23.72
N PHE A 277 40.95 13.92 22.65
CA PHE A 277 42.15 13.73 21.82
C PHE A 277 42.57 15.09 21.25
N THR A 278 43.88 15.38 21.26
CA THR A 278 44.43 16.66 20.82
C THR A 278 45.58 16.46 19.84
N ASP A 279 45.57 17.23 18.76
CA ASP A 279 46.63 17.31 17.77
C ASP A 279 47.08 18.77 17.58
N ASN A 280 48.32 19.04 17.15
CA ASN A 280 48.85 20.42 17.12
C ASN A 280 48.80 21.10 15.74
N ASP A 281 48.64 20.34 14.65
CA ASP A 281 48.66 20.87 13.27
C ASP A 281 47.54 20.33 12.36
N ASN A 282 46.71 19.42 12.90
CA ASN A 282 45.59 18.73 12.25
C ASN A 282 46.00 17.62 11.25
N SER A 283 47.27 17.20 11.31
CA SER A 283 47.79 16.05 10.59
C SER A 283 48.01 14.90 11.57
N TRP A 284 46.92 14.23 11.95
CA TRP A 284 46.90 13.10 12.88
C TRP A 284 47.63 11.88 12.27
N THR A 285 48.96 11.84 12.33
CA THR A 285 49.75 10.79 11.65
C THR A 285 49.89 9.52 12.48
N ALA A 286 50.25 8.42 11.80
CA ALA A 286 50.60 7.17 12.47
C ALA A 286 51.84 7.31 13.38
N ALA A 287 52.71 8.31 13.16
CA ALA A 287 53.86 8.53 14.02
C ALA A 287 53.48 9.14 15.39
N GLU A 288 52.35 9.86 15.47
CA GLU A 288 51.80 10.40 16.71
C GLU A 288 50.80 9.44 17.37
N HIS A 289 49.83 8.94 16.59
CA HIS A 289 48.61 8.32 17.12
C HIS A 289 48.60 6.78 17.01
N ALA A 290 49.40 6.15 16.14
CA ALA A 290 49.58 4.68 16.16
C ALA A 290 50.59 4.25 17.25
N ASN A 291 50.37 4.75 18.46
CA ASN A 291 51.27 4.65 19.59
C ASN A 291 50.92 3.46 20.52
N ALA A 292 51.55 3.38 21.68
CA ALA A 292 51.39 2.26 22.63
C ALA A 292 49.98 2.16 23.25
N ASN A 293 49.23 3.28 23.31
CA ASN A 293 47.85 3.33 23.78
C ASN A 293 46.84 3.03 22.67
N LYS A 294 47.28 3.01 21.39
CA LYS A 294 46.46 2.80 20.19
C LYS A 294 45.50 3.97 19.88
N ASP A 295 45.87 5.21 20.21
CA ASP A 295 45.04 6.43 20.01
C ASP A 295 44.45 6.57 18.58
N ASN A 296 45.09 5.99 17.55
CA ASN A 296 44.55 5.95 16.19
C ASN A 296 43.22 5.17 16.05
N ALA A 297 42.81 4.37 17.04
CA ALA A 297 41.47 3.80 17.14
C ALA A 297 40.38 4.89 17.24
N ALA A 298 40.68 6.02 17.90
CA ALA A 298 39.78 7.15 17.96
C ALA A 298 39.56 7.84 16.60
N LEU A 299 40.52 7.70 15.68
CA LEU A 299 40.41 8.22 14.33
C LEU A 299 39.42 7.39 13.49
N ASP A 300 39.43 6.05 13.59
CA ASP A 300 38.35 5.24 12.99
C ASP A 300 37.01 5.51 13.68
N ALA A 301 36.96 5.59 15.02
CA ALA A 301 35.70 5.85 15.73
C ALA A 301 35.07 7.22 15.42
N HIS A 302 35.89 8.21 15.06
CA HIS A 302 35.41 9.52 14.59
C HIS A 302 34.96 9.45 13.12
N TRP A 303 35.83 8.94 12.24
CA TRP A 303 35.56 8.83 10.81
C TRP A 303 34.38 7.88 10.49
N GLY A 304 34.24 6.77 11.20
CA GLY A 304 33.13 5.84 11.05
C GLY A 304 31.79 6.45 11.47
N ALA A 305 31.79 7.31 12.49
CA ALA A 305 30.61 8.09 12.86
C ALA A 305 30.26 9.15 11.79
N GLU A 306 31.26 9.85 11.24
CA GLU A 306 31.08 10.74 10.09
C GLU A 306 30.49 10.00 8.87
N LYS A 307 31.03 8.83 8.52
CA LYS A 307 30.59 8.04 7.36
C LYS A 307 29.23 7.43 7.53
N THR A 308 28.89 6.99 8.74
CA THR A 308 27.55 6.48 9.04
C THR A 308 26.51 7.60 8.93
N TYR A 309 26.78 8.78 9.50
CA TYR A 309 25.92 9.95 9.30
C TYR A 309 25.81 10.30 7.81
N ASP A 310 26.93 10.39 7.09
CA ASP A 310 26.97 10.72 5.65
C ASP A 310 26.10 9.76 4.83
N TYR A 311 26.18 8.46 5.10
CA TYR A 311 25.38 7.43 4.45
C TYR A 311 23.87 7.60 4.72
N PHE A 312 23.45 7.70 5.98
CA PHE A 312 22.03 7.84 6.32
C PHE A 312 21.42 9.17 5.81
N TYR A 313 22.19 10.26 5.88
CA TYR A 313 21.76 11.56 5.37
C TYR A 313 21.68 11.59 3.84
N GLN A 314 22.65 11.02 3.12
CA GLN A 314 22.67 11.07 1.66
C GLN A 314 21.77 10.03 0.99
N THR A 315 21.64 8.84 1.58
CA THR A 315 20.85 7.73 1.00
C THR A 315 19.37 7.83 1.35
N PHE A 316 19.04 8.24 2.58
CA PHE A 316 17.66 8.24 3.09
C PHE A 316 17.13 9.63 3.47
N ASN A 317 17.97 10.67 3.45
CA ASN A 317 17.65 11.99 4.02
C ASN A 317 17.19 11.86 5.49
N ARG A 318 17.91 11.03 6.26
CA ARG A 318 17.76 10.92 7.71
C ARG A 318 18.79 11.81 8.41
N ASP A 319 18.35 12.73 9.28
CA ASP A 319 19.26 13.61 10.00
C ASP A 319 19.73 12.96 11.32
N SER A 320 20.91 12.32 11.29
CA SER A 320 21.46 11.52 12.40
C SER A 320 20.56 10.35 12.86
N TYR A 321 20.89 9.73 14.00
CA TYR A 321 20.19 8.55 14.49
C TYR A 321 18.75 8.83 14.94
N ASP A 322 18.40 10.06 15.35
CA ASP A 322 17.06 10.44 15.83
C ASP A 322 16.16 11.10 14.76
N ASP A 323 16.67 11.29 13.54
CA ASP A 323 16.03 12.05 12.45
C ASP A 323 15.79 13.54 12.79
N ASN A 324 16.57 14.08 13.71
CA ASN A 324 16.53 15.48 14.16
C ASN A 324 17.95 15.99 14.52
N GLY A 325 18.97 15.37 13.93
CA GLY A 325 20.36 15.80 13.98
C GLY A 325 21.04 15.58 15.33
N ALA A 326 20.64 14.61 16.15
CA ALA A 326 21.32 14.34 17.41
C ALA A 326 22.85 14.19 17.25
N ALA A 327 23.60 14.71 18.23
CA ALA A 327 25.04 14.60 18.22
C ALA A 327 25.48 13.15 18.46
N ILE A 328 26.35 12.62 17.60
CA ILE A 328 26.90 11.26 17.67
C ILE A 328 28.18 11.31 18.51
N LYS A 329 28.29 10.46 19.54
CA LYS A 329 29.38 10.54 20.52
C LYS A 329 30.06 9.21 20.74
N SER A 330 31.37 9.19 20.51
CA SER A 330 32.24 8.02 20.62
C SER A 330 33.16 8.15 21.84
N TYR A 331 33.22 7.13 22.69
CA TYR A 331 34.14 7.05 23.82
C TYR A 331 35.09 5.86 23.65
N VAL A 332 36.38 6.14 23.48
CA VAL A 332 37.44 5.17 23.16
C VAL A 332 38.42 5.05 24.34
N HIS A 333 39.19 3.96 24.44
CA HIS A 333 40.02 3.61 25.60
C HIS A 333 39.20 3.46 26.89
N PHE A 334 37.97 2.96 26.75
CA PHE A 334 37.08 2.72 27.87
C PHE A 334 37.47 1.40 28.55
N ASP A 335 37.74 1.42 29.86
CA ASP A 335 38.13 0.20 30.59
C ASP A 335 36.90 -0.66 30.92
N LEU A 336 36.55 -1.57 30.01
CA LEU A 336 35.45 -2.52 30.20
C LEU A 336 35.68 -3.44 31.40
N VAL A 337 36.92 -3.79 31.72
CA VAL A 337 37.25 -4.66 32.85
C VAL A 337 37.04 -3.95 34.19
N GLU A 338 37.45 -2.67 34.35
CA GLU A 338 37.09 -1.90 35.55
C GLU A 338 35.57 -1.68 35.66
N TYR A 339 34.88 -1.57 34.52
CA TYR A 339 33.43 -1.32 34.46
C TYR A 339 32.59 -2.58 34.79
N GLY A 340 33.15 -3.76 34.54
CA GLY A 340 32.61 -5.06 34.94
C GLY A 340 32.34 -6.06 33.83
N TYR A 341 33.15 -6.07 32.76
CA TYR A 341 33.21 -7.14 31.76
C TYR A 341 34.40 -8.08 32.04
N ASP A 342 34.36 -9.30 31.48
CA ASP A 342 35.44 -10.29 31.61
C ASP A 342 36.74 -9.90 30.89
N ASN A 343 36.66 -9.04 29.86
CA ASN A 343 37.78 -8.60 29.00
C ASN A 343 37.48 -7.23 28.34
N GLN A 344 38.38 -6.75 27.47
CA GLN A 344 38.19 -5.55 26.66
C GLN A 344 37.58 -5.84 25.26
N ASP A 345 37.04 -7.03 25.02
CA ASP A 345 36.58 -7.49 23.70
C ASP A 345 35.12 -7.09 23.41
N ASN A 346 34.76 -5.81 23.53
CA ASN A 346 33.39 -5.36 23.25
C ASN A 346 33.27 -3.88 22.81
N ALA A 347 32.14 -3.57 22.16
CA ALA A 347 31.64 -2.23 21.88
C ALA A 347 30.13 -2.18 22.20
N PHE A 348 29.56 -1.01 22.48
CA PHE A 348 28.11 -0.89 22.69
C PHE A 348 27.56 0.54 22.55
N TRP A 349 26.35 0.63 22.00
CA TRP A 349 25.39 1.71 22.21
C TRP A 349 24.68 1.58 23.56
N ASN A 350 24.60 2.68 24.32
CA ASN A 350 23.97 2.68 25.66
C ASN A 350 22.61 3.40 25.75
N GLY A 351 21.98 3.71 24.62
CA GLY A 351 20.80 4.58 24.54
C GLY A 351 21.13 6.07 24.67
N SER A 352 22.37 6.47 24.37
CA SER A 352 22.83 7.88 24.34
C SER A 352 24.16 8.08 23.61
N VAL A 353 25.15 7.19 23.80
CA VAL A 353 26.50 7.28 23.22
C VAL A 353 27.05 5.90 22.86
N MET A 354 28.02 5.83 21.95
CA MET A 354 28.80 4.60 21.67
C MET A 354 30.04 4.54 22.57
N THR A 355 30.40 3.34 22.98
CA THR A 355 31.54 3.07 23.87
C THR A 355 32.35 1.89 23.34
N TYR A 356 33.67 2.01 23.32
CA TYR A 356 34.58 1.07 22.66
C TYR A 356 35.69 0.62 23.61
N GLY A 357 35.89 -0.70 23.71
CA GLY A 357 37.05 -1.32 24.37
C GLY A 357 38.25 -1.47 23.43
N ASP A 358 39.43 -1.61 24.02
CA ASP A 358 40.72 -1.67 23.31
C ASP A 358 41.16 -3.08 22.84
N GLY A 359 40.29 -4.08 23.04
CA GLY A 359 40.54 -5.47 22.72
C GLY A 359 41.47 -6.19 23.72
N THR A 360 41.28 -7.49 23.87
CA THR A 360 42.10 -8.42 24.65
C THR A 360 42.45 -9.65 23.83
N SER A 361 41.45 -10.26 23.21
CA SER A 361 41.58 -11.28 22.16
C SER A 361 41.63 -10.63 20.77
N PHE A 362 40.95 -9.49 20.63
CA PHE A 362 40.97 -8.60 19.47
C PHE A 362 41.85 -7.37 19.71
N ASP A 363 41.91 -6.51 18.70
CA ASP A 363 42.40 -5.12 18.75
C ASP A 363 41.20 -4.15 19.02
N PRO A 364 41.37 -2.81 19.17
CA PRO A 364 40.28 -1.90 19.54
C PRO A 364 39.09 -2.01 18.60
N LEU A 365 37.89 -2.08 19.18
CA LEU A 365 36.66 -2.41 18.46
C LEU A 365 36.06 -1.17 17.78
N THR A 366 36.88 -0.46 17.01
CA THR A 366 36.55 0.83 16.39
C THR A 366 36.55 0.78 14.87
N SER A 367 36.59 -0.40 14.25
CA SER A 367 36.49 -0.54 12.78
C SER A 367 35.17 0.05 12.25
N LEU A 368 35.16 0.38 10.95
CA LEU A 368 34.07 1.14 10.32
C LEU A 368 32.72 0.44 10.49
N ASP A 369 32.71 -0.87 10.26
CA ASP A 369 31.56 -1.76 10.38
C ASP A 369 31.02 -1.79 11.82
N ILE A 370 31.89 -1.89 12.84
CA ILE A 370 31.49 -1.85 14.26
C ILE A 370 30.93 -0.46 14.62
N ALA A 371 31.58 0.62 14.19
CA ALA A 371 31.07 1.97 14.43
C ALA A 371 29.69 2.18 13.81
N ALA A 372 29.46 1.66 12.60
CA ALA A 372 28.18 1.68 11.91
C ALA A 372 27.14 0.75 12.55
N HIS A 373 27.53 -0.42 13.06
CA HIS A 373 26.67 -1.34 13.82
C HIS A 373 26.13 -0.67 15.10
N GLU A 374 27.00 -0.03 15.90
CA GLU A 374 26.58 0.67 17.12
C GLU A 374 25.68 1.89 16.85
N ILE A 375 25.84 2.56 15.71
CA ILE A 375 24.91 3.63 15.30
C ILE A 375 23.62 3.01 14.73
N GLY A 376 23.68 1.86 14.06
CA GLY A 376 22.52 1.06 13.64
C GLY A 376 21.61 0.71 14.81
N HIS A 377 22.18 0.39 15.97
CA HIS A 377 21.44 0.22 17.22
C HIS A 377 20.64 1.45 17.66
N ALA A 378 21.22 2.65 17.52
CA ALA A 378 20.59 3.93 17.84
C ALA A 378 19.48 4.29 16.83
N ILE A 379 19.69 3.95 15.56
CA ILE A 379 18.70 4.11 14.49
C ILE A 379 17.51 3.18 14.73
N CYS A 380 17.75 1.93 15.12
CA CYS A 380 16.70 0.97 15.46
C CYS A 380 15.85 1.49 16.63
N GLU A 381 16.46 2.01 17.71
CA GLU A 381 15.76 2.61 18.85
C GLU A 381 14.81 3.76 18.44
N ASN A 382 15.21 4.54 17.43
CA ASN A 382 14.46 5.70 16.91
C ASN A 382 13.60 5.40 15.67
N THR A 383 13.39 4.12 15.34
CA THR A 383 12.56 3.67 14.20
C THR A 383 11.58 2.56 14.62
N ALA A 384 11.97 1.29 14.49
CA ALA A 384 11.18 0.14 14.88
C ALA A 384 11.10 -0.03 16.41
N ASN A 385 12.15 0.41 17.11
CA ASN A 385 12.41 0.22 18.54
C ASN A 385 12.32 -1.25 18.97
N LEU A 386 12.98 -2.13 18.21
CA LEU A 386 12.90 -3.59 18.40
C LEU A 386 13.41 -4.00 19.78
N THR A 387 12.50 -4.55 20.60
CA THR A 387 12.77 -5.13 21.92
C THR A 387 13.91 -6.12 21.84
N TYR A 388 14.92 -5.96 22.70
CA TYR A 388 16.21 -6.61 22.54
C TYR A 388 16.23 -8.04 23.09
N SER A 389 15.41 -8.91 22.49
CA SER A 389 15.24 -10.29 22.92
C SER A 389 14.61 -11.16 21.83
N TYR A 390 14.98 -12.45 21.80
CA TYR A 390 14.47 -13.44 20.83
C TYR A 390 14.49 -12.88 19.38
N GLN A 391 13.40 -13.06 18.61
CA GLN A 391 13.37 -12.64 17.20
C GLN A 391 13.42 -11.12 17.00
N SER A 392 12.82 -10.31 17.89
CA SER A 392 12.91 -8.85 17.76
C SER A 392 14.33 -8.38 18.01
N GLY A 393 15.03 -8.95 18.99
CA GLY A 393 16.44 -8.67 19.23
C GLY A 393 17.35 -9.18 18.11
N ALA A 394 17.09 -10.38 17.59
CA ALA A 394 17.83 -10.93 16.44
C ALA A 394 17.67 -10.08 15.16
N MET A 395 16.51 -9.44 14.96
CA MET A 395 16.34 -8.46 13.90
C MET A 395 17.03 -7.12 14.22
N ASN A 396 17.06 -6.69 15.49
CA ASN A 396 17.80 -5.48 15.92
C ASN A 396 19.30 -5.62 15.60
N GLU A 397 19.87 -6.78 15.94
CA GLU A 397 21.21 -7.21 15.53
C GLU A 397 21.37 -7.23 14.02
N GLY A 398 20.48 -7.93 13.30
CA GLY A 398 20.62 -8.09 11.86
C GLY A 398 20.47 -6.79 11.07
N PHE A 399 19.62 -5.84 11.51
CA PHE A 399 19.60 -4.50 10.91
C PHE A 399 20.89 -3.74 11.17
N SER A 400 21.48 -3.88 12.36
CA SER A 400 22.74 -3.22 12.71
C SER A 400 23.91 -3.77 11.88
N ASP A 401 23.94 -5.08 11.63
CA ASP A 401 24.85 -5.74 10.67
C ASP A 401 24.61 -5.32 9.21
N ILE A 402 23.35 -5.14 8.80
CA ILE A 402 22.99 -4.61 7.47
C ILE A 402 23.48 -3.17 7.30
N TRP A 403 23.38 -2.35 8.35
CA TRP A 403 23.87 -0.98 8.36
C TRP A 403 25.40 -0.91 8.34
N ALA A 404 26.08 -1.79 9.06
CA ALA A 404 27.52 -1.98 8.97
C ALA A 404 27.97 -2.27 7.53
N ALA A 405 27.44 -3.33 6.91
CA ALA A 405 27.74 -3.70 5.53
C ALA A 405 27.43 -2.57 4.53
N SER A 406 26.30 -1.88 4.69
CA SER A 406 25.87 -0.82 3.76
C SER A 406 26.74 0.45 3.88
N VAL A 407 27.12 0.84 5.10
CA VAL A 407 28.02 1.98 5.34
C VAL A 407 29.44 1.66 4.88
N GLU A 408 29.90 0.43 5.11
CA GLU A 408 31.20 -0.01 4.65
C GLU A 408 31.31 0.04 3.13
N TYR A 409 30.36 -0.58 2.42
CA TYR A 409 30.32 -0.51 0.96
C TYR A 409 30.25 0.93 0.42
N TYR A 410 29.54 1.82 1.12
CA TYR A 410 29.43 3.24 0.77
C TYR A 410 30.76 4.00 0.94
N ALA A 411 31.50 3.75 2.03
CA ALA A 411 32.69 4.49 2.38
C ALA A 411 33.98 3.92 1.75
N ASP A 412 34.12 2.58 1.70
CA ASP A 412 35.22 1.87 1.08
C ASP A 412 34.77 0.51 0.48
N PRO A 413 34.30 0.48 -0.78
CA PRO A 413 33.86 -0.74 -1.46
C PRO A 413 34.98 -1.73 -1.80
N ALA A 414 36.21 -1.53 -1.28
CA ALA A 414 37.30 -2.49 -1.37
C ALA A 414 37.41 -3.42 -0.13
N LYS A 415 36.72 -3.11 0.98
CA LYS A 415 36.60 -3.97 2.17
C LYS A 415 35.65 -5.16 1.92
N ASP A 416 35.66 -6.17 2.80
CA ASP A 416 34.83 -7.37 2.64
C ASP A 416 33.45 -7.19 3.29
N THR A 417 32.61 -6.42 2.59
CA THR A 417 31.23 -6.02 2.94
C THR A 417 30.32 -7.11 3.56
N TRP A 418 30.65 -8.39 3.41
CA TRP A 418 29.84 -9.52 3.88
C TRP A 418 30.39 -10.23 5.14
N LEU A 419 31.46 -9.70 5.71
CA LEU A 419 32.00 -10.07 7.01
C LEU A 419 31.78 -8.92 8.01
N LEU A 420 31.80 -9.27 9.30
CA LEU A 420 31.80 -8.30 10.40
C LEU A 420 33.04 -8.53 11.26
N ALA A 421 33.72 -7.46 11.63
CA ALA A 421 34.87 -7.37 12.51
C ALA A 421 36.13 -8.13 12.02
N GLU A 422 36.29 -8.32 10.71
CA GLU A 422 37.46 -9.00 10.14
C GLU A 422 38.77 -8.23 10.36
N GLU A 423 38.69 -6.91 10.49
CA GLU A 423 39.85 -6.01 10.65
C GLU A 423 40.49 -6.06 12.05
N ILE A 424 39.71 -6.38 13.10
CA ILE A 424 40.16 -6.32 14.51
C ILE A 424 40.84 -7.60 15.01
N GLY A 425 40.99 -8.63 14.16
CA GLY A 425 41.64 -9.90 14.51
C GLY A 425 41.00 -11.14 13.87
N GLY A 426 39.80 -11.00 13.31
CA GLY A 426 39.13 -12.04 12.53
C GLY A 426 37.60 -11.92 12.62
N PRO A 427 36.87 -12.27 11.56
CA PRO A 427 35.45 -12.04 11.47
C PRO A 427 34.67 -12.79 12.54
N ILE A 428 33.66 -12.13 13.12
CA ILE A 428 32.78 -12.70 14.16
C ILE A 428 31.44 -13.20 13.61
N ARG A 429 31.01 -12.67 12.45
CA ARG A 429 29.78 -13.02 11.74
C ARG A 429 30.00 -12.95 10.23
N SER A 430 29.11 -13.59 9.47
CA SER A 430 29.07 -13.48 8.01
C SER A 430 27.63 -13.35 7.52
N LEU A 431 27.38 -12.40 6.63
CA LEU A 431 26.11 -12.25 5.91
C LEU A 431 26.03 -13.24 4.75
N SER A 432 27.16 -13.54 4.10
CA SER A 432 27.21 -14.43 2.94
C SER A 432 27.15 -15.92 3.29
N ASN A 433 27.63 -16.31 4.47
CA ASN A 433 27.50 -17.68 5.01
C ASN A 433 27.48 -17.73 6.55
N PRO A 434 26.36 -17.40 7.22
CA PRO A 434 26.27 -17.38 8.69
C PRO A 434 26.66 -18.71 9.37
N ASN A 435 26.44 -19.84 8.69
CA ASN A 435 26.73 -21.18 9.21
C ASN A 435 28.23 -21.40 9.52
N ASP A 436 29.15 -20.70 8.85
CA ASP A 436 30.60 -20.80 9.13
C ASP A 436 30.97 -20.25 10.51
N TYR A 437 30.11 -19.38 11.09
CA TYR A 437 30.29 -18.74 12.39
C TYR A 437 29.26 -19.24 13.44
N GLY A 438 28.58 -20.36 13.15
CA GLY A 438 27.63 -20.97 14.07
C GLY A 438 26.30 -20.22 14.21
N GLN A 439 25.94 -19.40 13.22
CA GLN A 439 24.65 -18.72 13.11
C GLN A 439 23.75 -19.43 12.07
N PRO A 440 22.42 -19.48 12.23
CA PRO A 440 21.49 -19.94 11.21
C PRO A 440 21.48 -19.03 9.97
N ASP A 441 21.49 -19.63 8.78
CA ASP A 441 21.15 -18.95 7.51
C ASP A 441 19.68 -19.16 7.10
N THR A 442 19.00 -20.14 7.73
CA THR A 442 17.62 -20.54 7.49
C THR A 442 16.78 -20.42 8.77
N TYR A 443 15.57 -19.83 8.68
CA TYR A 443 14.65 -19.67 9.80
C TYR A 443 14.25 -21.02 10.42
N LEU A 444 14.51 -21.19 11.72
CA LEU A 444 14.36 -22.47 12.45
C LEU A 444 15.22 -23.63 11.92
N GLY A 445 16.23 -23.34 11.08
CA GLY A 445 17.13 -24.33 10.48
C GLY A 445 18.32 -24.72 11.36
N THR A 446 19.40 -25.12 10.69
CA THR A 446 20.72 -25.41 11.27
C THR A 446 21.19 -24.22 12.11
N ASN A 447 21.87 -24.50 13.23
CA ASN A 447 22.38 -23.51 14.18
C ASN A 447 21.32 -22.60 14.87
N TRP A 448 20.02 -22.73 14.60
CA TRP A 448 18.99 -21.89 15.23
C TRP A 448 18.98 -22.00 16.77
N TYR A 449 19.10 -20.86 17.45
CA TYR A 449 19.18 -20.81 18.91
C TYR A 449 17.79 -20.75 19.57
N THR A 450 17.56 -21.67 20.51
CA THR A 450 16.27 -21.84 21.22
C THR A 450 16.34 -21.58 22.73
N GLY A 451 17.52 -21.23 23.26
CA GLY A 451 17.76 -21.02 24.68
C GLY A 451 17.27 -19.66 25.21
N SER A 452 17.76 -19.29 26.40
CA SER A 452 17.50 -18.00 27.04
C SER A 452 18.76 -17.20 27.37
N GLY A 453 19.95 -17.74 27.09
CA GLY A 453 21.17 -16.94 27.07
C GLY A 453 21.16 -16.01 25.87
N ASP A 454 22.07 -15.04 25.84
CA ASP A 454 22.16 -14.07 24.75
C ASP A 454 20.80 -13.39 24.44
N SER A 455 20.09 -13.00 25.51
CA SER A 455 18.71 -12.45 25.45
C SER A 455 17.68 -13.28 24.65
N GLY A 456 17.94 -14.58 24.43
CA GLY A 456 17.16 -15.44 23.54
C GLY A 456 17.82 -15.76 22.20
N GLY A 457 19.14 -15.60 22.09
CA GLY A 457 19.94 -15.86 20.90
C GLY A 457 19.88 -14.75 19.87
N VAL A 458 20.03 -13.49 20.28
CA VAL A 458 19.95 -12.33 19.38
C VAL A 458 21.12 -12.32 18.38
N HIS A 459 22.35 -12.57 18.83
CA HIS A 459 23.54 -12.65 17.96
C HIS A 459 23.58 -13.92 17.13
N TYR A 460 22.96 -14.99 17.60
CA TYR A 460 22.84 -16.22 16.83
C TYR A 460 21.85 -16.00 15.70
N ASN A 461 20.58 -15.78 16.05
CA ASN A 461 19.47 -15.83 15.09
C ASN A 461 19.48 -14.66 14.08
N SER A 462 20.25 -13.58 14.32
CA SER A 462 20.45 -12.48 13.37
C SER A 462 20.95 -12.95 12.00
N GLY A 463 21.69 -14.06 11.96
CA GLY A 463 22.16 -14.73 10.74
C GLY A 463 21.09 -14.91 9.66
N VAL A 464 19.82 -15.10 10.04
CA VAL A 464 18.70 -15.24 9.09
C VAL A 464 18.38 -13.91 8.37
N LEU A 465 18.43 -12.77 9.08
CA LEU A 465 18.21 -11.46 8.47
C LEU A 465 19.43 -11.04 7.64
N ASN A 466 20.62 -11.33 8.17
CA ASN A 466 21.91 -11.13 7.50
C ASN A 466 21.97 -11.86 6.15
N HIS A 467 21.58 -13.14 6.13
CA HIS A 467 21.59 -13.93 4.91
C HIS A 467 20.48 -13.53 3.92
N TRP A 468 19.31 -13.15 4.43
CA TRP A 468 18.24 -12.59 3.60
C TRP A 468 18.72 -11.35 2.83
N PHE A 469 19.39 -10.41 3.52
CA PHE A 469 19.88 -9.19 2.91
C PHE A 469 21.00 -9.45 1.89
N TYR A 470 21.91 -10.38 2.19
CA TYR A 470 22.91 -10.85 1.22
C TYR A 470 22.26 -11.42 -0.04
N ILE A 471 21.35 -12.40 0.10
CA ILE A 471 20.67 -13.06 -1.02
C ILE A 471 19.92 -12.04 -1.88
N LEU A 472 19.20 -11.11 -1.26
CA LEU A 472 18.51 -10.02 -1.95
C LEU A 472 19.49 -9.15 -2.74
N THR A 473 20.59 -8.74 -2.11
CA THR A 473 21.58 -7.84 -2.70
C THR A 473 22.30 -8.46 -3.89
N VAL A 474 22.92 -9.63 -3.73
CA VAL A 474 23.83 -10.23 -4.73
C VAL A 474 23.17 -11.28 -5.63
N GLY A 475 21.98 -11.76 -5.28
CA GLY A 475 21.33 -12.91 -5.92
C GLY A 475 21.99 -14.24 -5.53
N LYS A 476 21.19 -15.28 -5.33
CA LYS A 476 21.68 -16.63 -4.98
C LYS A 476 20.72 -17.69 -5.49
N ASN A 477 21.29 -18.79 -5.98
CA ASN A 477 20.56 -20.01 -6.29
C ASN A 477 21.05 -21.11 -5.34
N GLY A 478 20.15 -21.94 -4.83
CA GLY A 478 20.53 -22.97 -3.86
C GLY A 478 19.36 -23.81 -3.37
N THR A 479 19.58 -24.45 -2.23
CA THR A 479 18.60 -25.20 -1.46
C THR A 479 18.78 -24.83 0.00
N ASN A 480 17.69 -24.54 0.70
CA ASN A 480 17.72 -24.20 2.14
C ASN A 480 17.61 -25.45 3.02
N ASP A 481 17.67 -25.30 4.34
CA ASP A 481 17.59 -26.43 5.29
C ASP A 481 16.26 -27.19 5.28
N ASN A 482 15.19 -26.61 4.72
CA ASN A 482 13.90 -27.30 4.53
C ASN A 482 13.92 -28.26 3.32
N ASN A 483 15.01 -28.26 2.54
CA ASN A 483 15.15 -28.87 1.20
C ASN A 483 14.38 -28.14 0.09
N ASP A 484 13.98 -26.88 0.32
CA ASP A 484 13.33 -26.07 -0.71
C ASP A 484 14.40 -25.47 -1.63
N ALA A 485 14.28 -25.74 -2.93
CA ALA A 485 15.14 -25.13 -3.95
C ALA A 485 14.67 -23.70 -4.26
N TYR A 486 15.61 -22.76 -4.36
CA TYR A 486 15.32 -21.34 -4.61
C TYR A 486 16.24 -20.73 -5.67
N SER A 487 15.76 -19.68 -6.32
CA SER A 487 16.50 -18.86 -7.28
C SER A 487 16.14 -17.38 -7.08
N VAL A 488 17.11 -16.56 -6.67
CA VAL A 488 16.92 -15.13 -6.41
C VAL A 488 17.81 -14.29 -7.30
N SER A 489 17.21 -13.37 -8.05
CA SER A 489 17.93 -12.38 -8.84
C SER A 489 18.41 -11.23 -7.95
N ALA A 490 19.63 -10.75 -8.20
CA ALA A 490 20.22 -9.60 -7.52
C ALA A 490 19.41 -8.31 -7.76
N VAL A 491 19.12 -7.53 -6.71
CA VAL A 491 18.61 -6.15 -6.84
C VAL A 491 19.70 -5.08 -6.67
N GLY A 492 20.87 -5.45 -6.16
CA GLY A 492 21.95 -4.52 -5.81
C GLY A 492 21.73 -3.82 -4.47
N ILE A 493 22.81 -3.34 -3.86
CA ILE A 493 22.81 -2.90 -2.46
C ILE A 493 21.99 -1.62 -2.24
N ASP A 494 21.95 -0.72 -3.22
CA ASP A 494 21.12 0.50 -3.18
C ASP A 494 19.62 0.17 -3.01
N ALA A 495 19.12 -0.80 -3.80
CA ALA A 495 17.73 -1.22 -3.72
C ALA A 495 17.46 -2.06 -2.47
N ALA A 496 18.36 -2.99 -2.13
CA ALA A 496 18.24 -3.82 -0.93
C ALA A 496 18.23 -2.99 0.36
N SER A 497 19.13 -2.01 0.49
CA SER A 497 19.20 -1.13 1.66
C SER A 497 18.01 -0.18 1.75
N ALA A 498 17.50 0.34 0.63
CA ALA A 498 16.25 1.10 0.62
C ALA A 498 15.04 0.27 1.09
N ILE A 499 14.96 -1.00 0.70
CA ILE A 499 13.92 -1.94 1.15
C ILE A 499 14.08 -2.22 2.64
N ALA A 500 15.29 -2.53 3.11
CA ALA A 500 15.58 -2.78 4.52
C ALA A 500 15.24 -1.54 5.39
N TYR A 501 15.59 -0.34 4.94
CA TYR A 501 15.36 0.90 5.71
C TYR A 501 13.88 1.21 5.79
N ARG A 502 13.12 1.06 4.69
CA ARG A 502 11.67 1.23 4.70
C ARG A 502 10.97 0.15 5.53
N LEU A 503 11.45 -1.09 5.48
CA LEU A 503 10.98 -2.17 6.35
C LEU A 503 11.13 -1.80 7.83
N GLU A 504 12.33 -1.43 8.27
CA GLU A 504 12.59 -1.06 9.67
C GLU A 504 11.80 0.20 10.08
N SER A 505 11.96 1.31 9.35
CA SER A 505 11.37 2.60 9.72
C SER A 505 9.85 2.66 9.62
N VAL A 506 9.26 2.12 8.55
CA VAL A 506 7.82 2.23 8.30
C VAL A 506 7.05 1.07 8.89
N TYR A 507 7.48 -0.18 8.69
CA TYR A 507 6.63 -1.34 8.93
C TYR A 507 6.82 -2.03 10.26
N LEU A 508 8.05 -2.13 10.77
CA LEU A 508 8.30 -2.81 12.02
C LEU A 508 7.82 -1.99 13.24
N VAL A 509 7.56 -2.71 14.33
CA VAL A 509 7.23 -2.17 15.66
C VAL A 509 8.02 -2.98 16.71
N SER A 510 8.14 -2.45 17.92
CA SER A 510 9.02 -3.00 18.97
C SER A 510 8.96 -4.50 19.21
N SER A 511 7.77 -5.10 19.10
CA SER A 511 7.57 -6.53 19.32
C SER A 511 7.61 -7.38 18.05
N SER A 512 7.98 -6.82 16.89
CA SER A 512 7.90 -7.52 15.61
C SER A 512 8.71 -8.83 15.57
N GLN A 513 8.24 -9.77 14.77
CA GLN A 513 8.85 -11.10 14.56
C GLN A 513 9.27 -11.25 13.08
N TYR A 514 10.01 -12.31 12.73
CA TYR A 514 10.50 -12.52 11.35
C TYR A 514 9.36 -12.55 10.30
N ALA A 515 8.20 -13.12 10.64
CA ALA A 515 7.02 -13.13 9.76
C ALA A 515 6.50 -11.71 9.43
N ASP A 516 6.68 -10.77 10.36
CA ASP A 516 6.32 -9.37 10.19
C ASP A 516 7.33 -8.68 9.26
N ALA A 517 8.61 -9.03 9.38
CA ALA A 517 9.68 -8.56 8.50
C ALA A 517 9.52 -9.05 7.06
N ARG A 518 9.08 -10.29 6.84
CA ARG A 518 8.68 -10.77 5.51
C ARG A 518 7.58 -9.90 4.91
N THR A 519 6.48 -9.72 5.64
CA THR A 519 5.32 -9.01 5.12
C THR A 519 5.62 -7.51 4.90
N GLY A 520 6.33 -6.89 5.83
CA GLY A 520 6.79 -5.50 5.71
C GLY A 520 7.83 -5.28 4.60
N GLY A 521 8.74 -6.23 4.38
CA GLY A 521 9.76 -6.15 3.33
C GLY A 521 9.16 -6.23 1.93
N ILE A 522 8.22 -7.16 1.71
CA ILE A 522 7.48 -7.27 0.45
C ILE A 522 6.71 -5.97 0.18
N GLN A 523 6.02 -5.42 1.19
CA GLN A 523 5.32 -4.14 1.04
C GLN A 523 6.27 -2.95 0.82
N ALA A 524 7.44 -2.94 1.46
CA ALA A 524 8.46 -1.92 1.22
C ALA A 524 8.94 -1.92 -0.24
N ALA A 525 9.14 -3.10 -0.84
CA ALA A 525 9.46 -3.21 -2.26
C ALA A 525 8.30 -2.71 -3.15
N ILE A 526 7.05 -3.10 -2.87
CA ILE A 526 5.86 -2.62 -3.60
C ILE A 526 5.74 -1.10 -3.55
N ASP A 527 6.03 -0.48 -2.42
CA ASP A 527 5.95 0.98 -2.24
C ASP A 527 7.02 1.74 -3.03
N LEU A 528 8.24 1.19 -3.09
CA LEU A 528 9.41 1.81 -3.71
C LEU A 528 9.45 1.58 -5.23
N PHE A 529 9.10 0.37 -5.68
CA PHE A 529 9.32 -0.10 -7.06
C PHE A 529 8.03 -0.52 -7.79
N GLY A 530 6.91 -0.66 -7.08
CA GLY A 530 5.61 -1.06 -7.61
C GLY A 530 5.33 -2.55 -7.49
N ALA A 531 4.04 -2.91 -7.58
CA ALA A 531 3.63 -4.32 -7.58
C ALA A 531 3.98 -5.01 -8.92
N GLY A 532 4.53 -6.22 -8.85
CA GLY A 532 5.07 -6.98 -9.97
C GLY A 532 6.48 -6.56 -10.40
N SER A 533 7.19 -5.74 -9.61
CA SER A 533 8.56 -5.33 -9.92
C SER A 533 9.57 -6.46 -9.67
N ALA A 534 10.77 -6.34 -10.25
CA ALA A 534 11.85 -7.31 -10.02
C ALA A 534 12.25 -7.38 -8.53
N GLU A 535 12.13 -6.26 -7.82
CA GLU A 535 12.43 -6.09 -6.41
C GLU A 535 11.39 -6.74 -5.50
N GLU A 536 10.08 -6.65 -5.79
CA GLU A 536 9.05 -7.41 -5.04
C GLU A 536 9.31 -8.93 -5.16
N ILE A 537 9.60 -9.39 -6.38
CA ILE A 537 9.89 -10.80 -6.68
C ILE A 537 11.13 -11.24 -5.90
N ALA A 538 12.22 -10.48 -6.00
CA ALA A 538 13.49 -10.81 -5.33
C ALA A 538 13.37 -10.79 -3.80
N VAL A 539 12.66 -9.83 -3.20
CA VAL A 539 12.43 -9.80 -1.74
C VAL A 539 11.61 -11.00 -1.28
N THR A 540 10.55 -11.33 -2.01
CA THR A 540 9.69 -12.47 -1.68
C THR A 540 10.48 -13.78 -1.77
N ASN A 541 11.28 -13.95 -2.83
CA ASN A 541 12.09 -15.14 -3.03
C ASN A 541 13.30 -15.20 -2.10
N ALA A 542 13.87 -14.07 -1.67
CA ALA A 542 14.91 -14.04 -0.64
C ALA A 542 14.37 -14.50 0.73
N TRP A 543 13.13 -14.13 1.10
CA TRP A 543 12.50 -14.63 2.32
C TRP A 543 12.21 -16.13 2.26
N TYR A 544 11.74 -16.63 1.12
CA TYR A 544 11.61 -18.08 0.87
C TYR A 544 12.97 -18.80 0.90
N ALA A 545 14.03 -18.19 0.35
CA ALA A 545 15.39 -18.74 0.38
C ALA A 545 15.94 -18.92 1.79
N VAL A 546 15.62 -18.02 2.74
CA VAL A 546 15.92 -18.21 4.18
C VAL A 546 14.83 -19.00 4.93
N GLY A 547 13.99 -19.75 4.23
CA GLY A 547 13.03 -20.69 4.81
C GLY A 547 11.76 -20.07 5.42
N LEU A 548 11.40 -18.85 5.03
CA LEU A 548 10.27 -18.13 5.61
C LEU A 548 9.18 -17.78 4.58
N GLY A 549 8.07 -18.51 4.65
CA GLY A 549 6.89 -18.35 3.80
C GLY A 549 7.14 -18.76 2.34
N ASP A 550 6.09 -18.66 1.51
CA ASP A 550 6.10 -19.23 0.16
C ASP A 550 6.93 -18.41 -0.85
N GLU A 551 7.36 -19.04 -1.95
CA GLU A 551 7.98 -18.36 -3.10
C GLU A 551 7.00 -17.40 -3.80
N TYR A 552 7.50 -16.41 -4.54
CA TYR A 552 6.69 -15.51 -5.34
C TYR A 552 5.94 -16.26 -6.46
N VAL A 553 4.61 -16.20 -6.43
CA VAL A 553 3.75 -16.67 -7.52
C VAL A 553 3.34 -15.48 -8.36
N GLN A 554 3.79 -15.43 -9.62
CA GLN A 554 3.46 -14.37 -10.56
C GLN A 554 1.95 -14.25 -10.77
N THR A 555 1.33 -13.20 -10.23
CA THR A 555 0.00 -12.81 -10.67
C THR A 555 0.10 -12.31 -12.11
N CYS A 556 -0.56 -12.99 -13.03
CA CYS A 556 -0.63 -12.57 -14.41
C CYS A 556 -1.79 -11.58 -14.61
N ALA A 557 -1.61 -10.58 -15.48
CA ALA A 557 -2.58 -9.51 -15.73
C ALA A 557 -3.78 -9.95 -16.59
N LEU A 558 -4.31 -11.16 -16.35
CA LEU A 558 -5.54 -11.63 -16.98
C LEU A 558 -6.74 -10.83 -16.43
N ALA A 559 -7.57 -10.37 -17.36
CA ALA A 559 -8.81 -9.67 -17.03
C ALA A 559 -9.78 -10.61 -16.29
N ALA A 560 -10.65 -10.03 -15.46
CA ALA A 560 -11.72 -10.78 -14.81
C ALA A 560 -12.64 -11.43 -15.87
N PRO A 561 -13.09 -12.68 -15.67
CA PRO A 561 -14.04 -13.33 -16.56
C PRO A 561 -15.31 -12.48 -16.77
N SER A 562 -15.60 -12.15 -18.03
CA SER A 562 -16.81 -11.38 -18.37
C SER A 562 -18.07 -12.24 -18.28
N ASN A 563 -19.26 -11.63 -18.32
CA ASN A 563 -20.55 -12.33 -18.45
C ASN A 563 -20.79 -13.45 -17.41
N LEU A 564 -20.31 -13.28 -16.18
CA LEU A 564 -20.56 -14.23 -15.09
C LEU A 564 -22.06 -14.30 -14.77
N GLY A 565 -22.65 -15.47 -14.98
CA GLY A 565 -24.08 -15.72 -14.79
C GLY A 565 -24.35 -17.11 -14.20
N SER A 566 -25.60 -17.32 -13.79
CA SER A 566 -26.08 -18.59 -13.22
C SER A 566 -27.40 -19.05 -13.86
N SER A 567 -27.54 -20.35 -14.04
CA SER A 567 -28.71 -21.01 -14.65
C SER A 567 -29.00 -22.35 -13.95
N ASN A 568 -30.08 -23.03 -14.34
CA ASN A 568 -30.49 -24.33 -13.77
C ASN A 568 -30.53 -24.34 -12.24
N ILE A 569 -31.02 -23.26 -11.62
CA ILE A 569 -31.04 -23.11 -10.17
C ILE A 569 -32.16 -23.99 -9.61
N GLY A 570 -31.77 -24.99 -8.82
CA GLY A 570 -32.69 -25.86 -8.08
C GLY A 570 -32.39 -25.87 -6.58
N ASP A 571 -33.01 -26.80 -5.85
CA ASP A 571 -32.97 -26.81 -4.38
C ASP A 571 -31.61 -27.21 -3.79
N ASN A 572 -30.77 -27.89 -4.57
CA ASN A 572 -29.44 -28.36 -4.12
C ASN A 572 -28.34 -28.18 -5.18
N ASN A 573 -28.61 -27.45 -6.26
CA ASN A 573 -27.70 -27.32 -7.40
C ASN A 573 -27.92 -26.01 -8.16
N PHE A 574 -26.90 -25.57 -8.90
CA PHE A 574 -27.00 -24.56 -9.95
C PHE A 574 -25.81 -24.66 -10.91
N THR A 575 -25.98 -24.20 -12.14
CA THR A 575 -24.90 -24.04 -13.13
C THR A 575 -24.39 -22.59 -13.12
N VAL A 576 -23.08 -22.41 -13.13
CA VAL A 576 -22.40 -21.12 -13.31
C VAL A 576 -21.74 -21.11 -14.70
N SER A 577 -21.75 -19.97 -15.38
CA SER A 577 -21.12 -19.76 -16.69
C SER A 577 -20.47 -18.39 -16.81
N TRP A 578 -19.38 -18.28 -17.57
CA TRP A 578 -18.65 -17.03 -17.82
C TRP A 578 -18.12 -16.95 -19.25
N GLY A 579 -17.62 -15.77 -19.64
CA GLY A 579 -16.88 -15.55 -20.88
C GLY A 579 -15.42 -15.97 -20.73
N SER A 580 -14.84 -16.53 -21.79
CA SER A 580 -13.42 -16.90 -21.81
C SER A 580 -12.50 -15.67 -21.73
N VAL A 581 -11.36 -15.84 -21.08
CA VAL A 581 -10.31 -14.83 -20.95
C VAL A 581 -9.14 -15.23 -21.86
N SER A 582 -8.67 -14.31 -22.69
CA SER A 582 -7.55 -14.56 -23.61
C SER A 582 -6.26 -14.79 -22.83
N GLY A 583 -5.58 -15.91 -23.06
CA GLY A 583 -4.36 -16.30 -22.34
C GLY A 583 -4.59 -17.11 -21.06
N ALA A 584 -5.84 -17.43 -20.72
CA ALA A 584 -6.15 -18.37 -19.64
C ALA A 584 -5.88 -19.83 -20.03
N ASP A 585 -5.30 -20.59 -19.12
CA ASP A 585 -5.11 -22.05 -19.24
C ASP A 585 -6.34 -22.80 -18.74
N ASP A 586 -6.75 -22.48 -17.51
CA ASP A 586 -7.98 -22.94 -16.88
C ASP A 586 -8.58 -21.83 -15.97
N TYR A 587 -9.62 -22.17 -15.21
CA TYR A 587 -10.32 -21.26 -14.31
C TYR A 587 -10.53 -21.91 -12.93
N THR A 588 -10.26 -21.17 -11.85
CA THR A 588 -10.66 -21.58 -10.50
C THR A 588 -12.01 -20.96 -10.17
N ILE A 589 -13.00 -21.80 -9.86
CA ILE A 589 -14.32 -21.40 -9.40
C ILE A 589 -14.48 -21.72 -7.92
N THR A 590 -14.89 -20.73 -7.13
CA THR A 590 -15.13 -20.86 -5.69
C THR A 590 -16.60 -20.62 -5.39
N ILE A 591 -17.24 -21.56 -4.68
CA ILE A 591 -18.65 -21.50 -4.30
C ILE A 591 -18.74 -21.67 -2.79
N GLY A 592 -19.14 -20.60 -2.09
CA GLY A 592 -19.01 -20.51 -0.64
C GLY A 592 -17.52 -20.56 -0.23
N THR A 593 -17.10 -21.70 0.33
CA THR A 593 -15.70 -21.97 0.73
C THR A 593 -15.02 -23.04 -0.12
N THR A 594 -15.71 -23.60 -1.12
CA THR A 594 -15.22 -24.75 -1.92
C THR A 594 -14.70 -24.27 -3.27
N ALA A 595 -13.41 -24.44 -3.51
CA ALA A 595 -12.76 -24.14 -4.79
C ALA A 595 -12.64 -25.39 -5.67
N ASN A 596 -12.83 -25.23 -6.98
CA ASN A 596 -12.64 -26.25 -8.01
C ASN A 596 -11.96 -25.62 -9.23
N THR A 597 -11.09 -26.36 -9.92
CA THR A 597 -10.45 -25.90 -11.16
C THR A 597 -11.09 -26.58 -12.38
N VAL A 598 -11.38 -25.81 -13.42
CA VAL A 598 -12.00 -26.28 -14.67
C VAL A 598 -11.40 -25.61 -15.90
N SER A 599 -11.18 -26.38 -16.96
CA SER A 599 -10.69 -25.86 -18.26
C SER A 599 -11.80 -25.27 -19.16
N GLY A 600 -13.07 -25.53 -18.83
CA GLY A 600 -14.23 -24.96 -19.52
C GLY A 600 -14.71 -23.65 -18.89
N THR A 601 -15.64 -22.97 -19.56
CA THR A 601 -16.26 -21.72 -19.07
C THR A 601 -17.60 -21.94 -18.33
N THR A 602 -17.84 -23.16 -17.84
CA THR A 602 -19.05 -23.55 -17.11
C THR A 602 -18.73 -24.54 -15.98
N TYR A 603 -19.51 -24.50 -14.90
CA TYR A 603 -19.43 -25.45 -13.79
C TYR A 603 -20.80 -25.65 -13.15
N THR A 604 -21.21 -26.89 -12.88
CA THR A 604 -22.45 -27.20 -12.15
C THR A 604 -22.14 -27.63 -10.73
N ALA A 605 -22.56 -26.81 -9.77
CA ALA A 605 -22.50 -27.11 -8.34
C ALA A 605 -23.67 -28.02 -7.95
N SER A 606 -23.43 -28.97 -7.05
CA SER A 606 -24.45 -29.89 -6.53
C SER A 606 -24.18 -30.22 -5.06
N GLY A 607 -25.17 -30.81 -4.37
CA GLY A 607 -25.07 -31.09 -2.93
C GLY A 607 -25.16 -29.85 -2.04
N LEU A 608 -25.68 -28.74 -2.58
CA LEU A 608 -25.86 -27.49 -1.87
C LEU A 608 -27.06 -27.56 -0.90
N ALA A 609 -27.04 -26.73 0.13
CA ALA A 609 -28.18 -26.55 1.03
C ALA A 609 -29.29 -25.76 0.32
N SER A 610 -30.55 -26.10 0.62
CA SER A 610 -31.72 -25.45 0.04
C SER A 610 -31.99 -24.07 0.66
N GLY A 611 -32.63 -23.17 -0.10
CA GLY A 611 -32.90 -21.79 0.29
C GLY A 611 -31.66 -20.96 0.69
N THR A 612 -30.46 -21.37 0.24
CA THR A 612 -29.19 -20.84 0.74
C THR A 612 -28.46 -20.05 -0.34
N THR A 613 -28.07 -18.81 -0.01
CA THR A 613 -27.27 -17.95 -0.88
C THR A 613 -25.77 -18.29 -0.77
N TYR A 614 -25.18 -18.70 -1.88
CA TYR A 614 -23.74 -18.92 -2.03
C TYR A 614 -23.10 -17.73 -2.75
N ALA A 615 -21.97 -17.26 -2.21
CA ALA A 615 -21.06 -16.39 -2.96
C ALA A 615 -20.33 -17.23 -4.01
N VAL A 616 -20.20 -16.71 -5.23
CA VAL A 616 -19.53 -17.36 -6.35
C VAL A 616 -18.42 -16.43 -6.85
N SER A 617 -17.21 -16.95 -6.98
CA SER A 617 -16.04 -16.25 -7.52
C SER A 617 -15.39 -17.06 -8.61
N VAL A 618 -14.99 -16.43 -9.72
CA VAL A 618 -14.27 -17.07 -10.83
C VAL A 618 -13.02 -16.26 -11.15
N VAL A 619 -11.86 -16.93 -11.17
CA VAL A 619 -10.60 -16.37 -11.67
C VAL A 619 -10.11 -17.17 -12.86
N ALA A 620 -9.45 -16.49 -13.80
CA ALA A 620 -8.71 -17.12 -14.89
C ALA A 620 -7.26 -17.38 -14.45
N ASN A 621 -6.73 -18.56 -14.72
CA ASN A 621 -5.38 -18.98 -14.32
C ASN A 621 -4.42 -19.00 -15.51
N CYS A 622 -3.13 -18.86 -15.24
CA CYS A 622 -2.08 -18.81 -16.26
C CYS A 622 -1.25 -20.08 -16.37
N THR A 623 -0.84 -20.40 -17.60
CA THR A 623 0.10 -21.49 -17.93
C THR A 623 1.46 -21.37 -17.21
N THR A 624 1.83 -20.16 -16.77
CA THR A 624 3.04 -19.86 -16.00
C THR A 624 2.85 -19.96 -14.49
N GLY A 625 1.67 -20.37 -14.01
CA GLY A 625 1.24 -20.22 -12.62
C GLY A 625 0.59 -18.86 -12.35
N GLY A 626 -0.20 -18.81 -11.26
CA GLY A 626 -0.94 -17.62 -10.82
C GLY A 626 -2.32 -17.44 -11.46
N SER A 627 -3.05 -16.43 -10.97
CA SER A 627 -4.42 -16.09 -11.36
C SER A 627 -4.58 -14.60 -11.63
N GLY A 628 -5.51 -14.26 -12.53
CA GLY A 628 -5.94 -12.88 -12.78
C GLY A 628 -7.02 -12.38 -11.82
N SER A 629 -7.65 -11.25 -12.18
CA SER A 629 -8.73 -10.65 -11.40
C SER A 629 -9.96 -11.55 -11.29
N SER A 630 -10.70 -11.46 -10.17
CA SER A 630 -11.91 -12.26 -9.95
C SER A 630 -13.19 -11.60 -10.46
N ALA A 631 -14.05 -12.40 -11.08
CA ALA A 631 -15.45 -12.06 -11.33
C ALA A 631 -16.30 -12.66 -10.21
N ASN A 632 -17.25 -11.89 -9.65
CA ASN A 632 -17.98 -12.28 -8.44
C ASN A 632 -19.50 -12.16 -8.63
N SER A 633 -20.25 -13.10 -8.05
CA SER A 633 -21.72 -13.14 -8.07
C SER A 633 -22.26 -13.78 -6.78
N ASN A 634 -23.59 -13.78 -6.58
CA ASN A 634 -24.24 -14.57 -5.53
C ASN A 634 -25.43 -15.33 -6.14
N VAL A 635 -25.59 -16.60 -5.80
CA VAL A 635 -26.64 -17.49 -6.33
C VAL A 635 -27.36 -18.15 -5.14
N THR A 636 -28.69 -18.20 -5.18
CA THR A 636 -29.52 -18.77 -4.09
C THR A 636 -30.30 -19.97 -4.62
N THR A 637 -30.20 -21.12 -3.95
CA THR A 637 -30.99 -22.33 -4.25
C THR A 637 -32.48 -22.14 -3.96
N THR A 638 -33.38 -22.83 -4.68
CA THR A 638 -34.80 -22.44 -4.80
C THR A 638 -35.63 -22.54 -3.52
N GLY A 639 -35.47 -23.57 -2.68
CA GLY A 639 -36.17 -23.66 -1.39
C GLY A 639 -37.50 -24.43 -1.39
N THR A 640 -37.88 -25.06 -2.50
CA THR A 640 -39.21 -25.67 -2.72
C THR A 640 -39.25 -27.16 -2.38
N ALA A 641 -40.35 -27.63 -1.79
CA ALA A 641 -40.58 -29.04 -1.48
C ALA A 641 -41.45 -29.73 -2.55
N PRO A 642 -41.37 -31.06 -2.73
CA PRO A 642 -42.26 -31.77 -3.66
C PRO A 642 -43.73 -31.72 -3.22
N LEU A 643 -44.62 -31.27 -4.11
CA LEU A 643 -46.06 -31.23 -3.89
C LEU A 643 -46.66 -32.65 -3.98
N ASN A 644 -47.61 -32.97 -3.09
CA ASN A 644 -48.27 -34.28 -3.02
C ASN A 644 -49.80 -34.13 -3.14
N TYR A 645 -50.33 -34.40 -4.33
CA TYR A 645 -51.77 -34.35 -4.59
C TYR A 645 -52.50 -35.60 -4.07
N CYS A 646 -53.79 -35.45 -3.80
CA CYS A 646 -54.68 -36.55 -3.44
C CYS A 646 -54.88 -37.55 -4.60
N ASP A 647 -55.11 -38.83 -4.26
CA ASP A 647 -55.51 -39.86 -5.22
C ASP A 647 -56.90 -39.56 -5.81
N SER A 648 -57.09 -39.79 -7.11
CA SER A 648 -58.38 -39.71 -7.79
C SER A 648 -58.38 -40.59 -9.05
N ASN A 649 -59.39 -41.43 -9.26
CA ASN A 649 -59.42 -42.36 -10.40
C ASN A 649 -60.83 -42.89 -10.74
N GLY A 650 -61.05 -43.23 -12.01
CA GLY A 650 -62.13 -44.15 -12.41
C GLY A 650 -61.71 -45.61 -12.22
N ASN A 651 -62.60 -46.49 -11.79
CA ASN A 651 -62.28 -47.91 -11.61
C ASN A 651 -62.45 -48.74 -12.89
N SER A 652 -63.14 -48.21 -13.91
CA SER A 652 -63.27 -48.84 -15.23
C SER A 652 -63.38 -47.82 -16.34
N VAL A 653 -62.60 -48.07 -17.40
CA VAL A 653 -62.60 -47.36 -18.70
C VAL A 653 -63.15 -48.25 -19.83
N SER A 654 -63.85 -49.34 -19.47
CA SER A 654 -64.33 -50.37 -20.41
C SER A 654 -65.36 -49.85 -21.40
N ASP A 655 -66.23 -48.97 -20.93
CA ASP A 655 -67.42 -48.50 -21.63
C ASP A 655 -67.25 -47.05 -22.14
N GLU A 656 -66.50 -46.22 -21.40
CA GLU A 656 -66.14 -44.84 -21.73
C GLU A 656 -64.76 -44.45 -21.18
N TYR A 657 -64.13 -43.46 -21.83
CA TYR A 657 -62.88 -42.85 -21.37
C TYR A 657 -62.66 -41.45 -21.99
N ILE A 658 -61.66 -40.71 -21.49
CA ILE A 658 -61.24 -39.42 -22.06
C ILE A 658 -60.36 -39.73 -23.27
N ALA A 659 -60.82 -39.35 -24.47
CA ALA A 659 -60.09 -39.63 -25.71
C ALA A 659 -59.23 -38.46 -26.19
N ARG A 660 -59.46 -37.24 -25.68
CA ARG A 660 -58.62 -36.07 -25.95
C ARG A 660 -58.82 -34.96 -24.92
N VAL A 661 -57.73 -34.33 -24.50
CA VAL A 661 -57.74 -33.08 -23.73
C VAL A 661 -57.02 -31.99 -24.51
N GLN A 662 -57.64 -30.80 -24.62
CA GLN A 662 -57.08 -29.66 -25.33
C GLN A 662 -57.16 -28.38 -24.49
N LEU A 663 -56.01 -27.74 -24.24
CA LEU A 663 -55.88 -26.47 -23.52
C LEU A 663 -54.57 -25.77 -23.91
N GLY A 664 -54.64 -24.63 -24.61
CA GLY A 664 -53.44 -23.92 -25.06
C GLY A 664 -52.60 -24.80 -26.02
N SER A 665 -51.40 -25.19 -25.60
CA SER A 665 -50.53 -26.14 -26.32
C SER A 665 -50.71 -27.60 -25.91
N ILE A 666 -51.49 -27.90 -24.86
CA ILE A 666 -51.92 -29.28 -24.58
C ILE A 666 -52.91 -29.65 -25.69
N ASP A 667 -52.59 -30.69 -26.43
CA ASP A 667 -53.45 -31.31 -27.44
C ASP A 667 -53.22 -32.82 -27.43
N ASN A 668 -53.53 -33.45 -26.30
CA ASN A 668 -53.20 -34.85 -26.02
C ASN A 668 -54.35 -35.75 -26.45
N VAL A 669 -54.09 -36.73 -27.32
CA VAL A 669 -55.06 -37.75 -27.75
C VAL A 669 -54.75 -39.04 -26.98
N THR A 670 -55.70 -39.48 -26.16
CA THR A 670 -55.52 -40.54 -25.17
C THR A 670 -56.43 -41.74 -25.45
N GLY A 671 -56.11 -42.85 -24.82
CA GLY A 671 -56.88 -44.08 -24.84
C GLY A 671 -57.09 -44.55 -23.40
N GLY A 672 -58.27 -45.10 -23.10
CA GLY A 672 -58.67 -45.39 -21.72
C GLY A 672 -57.63 -46.16 -20.92
N THR A 673 -57.19 -45.56 -19.82
CA THR A 673 -56.08 -46.04 -19.01
C THR A 673 -56.55 -47.12 -18.04
N SER A 674 -55.83 -48.24 -17.99
CA SER A 674 -56.16 -49.34 -17.08
C SER A 674 -56.06 -48.90 -15.62
N GLY A 675 -57.19 -48.79 -14.93
CA GLY A 675 -57.30 -48.24 -13.58
C GLY A 675 -57.77 -46.77 -13.52
N GLY A 676 -58.13 -46.18 -14.67
CA GLY A 676 -58.83 -44.91 -14.84
C GLY A 676 -58.17 -43.68 -14.21
N TYR A 677 -56.84 -43.71 -14.05
CA TYR A 677 -56.01 -42.55 -13.79
C TYR A 677 -54.79 -42.57 -14.72
N ALA A 678 -54.47 -41.43 -15.33
CA ALA A 678 -53.29 -41.22 -16.15
C ALA A 678 -52.49 -40.00 -15.69
N ASP A 679 -51.17 -40.16 -15.53
CA ASP A 679 -50.25 -39.03 -15.34
C ASP A 679 -49.66 -38.61 -16.69
N HIS A 680 -49.98 -37.38 -17.11
CA HIS A 680 -49.52 -36.73 -18.33
C HIS A 680 -48.76 -35.44 -18.02
N THR A 681 -48.14 -35.32 -16.83
CA THR A 681 -47.51 -34.07 -16.37
C THR A 681 -46.18 -33.73 -17.03
N SER A 682 -45.69 -34.60 -17.92
CA SER A 682 -44.66 -34.27 -18.92
C SER A 682 -45.20 -33.40 -20.08
N ILE A 683 -46.52 -33.34 -20.26
CA ILE A 683 -47.22 -32.51 -21.26
C ILE A 683 -47.68 -31.23 -20.56
N SER A 684 -47.47 -30.08 -21.20
CA SER A 684 -47.80 -28.79 -20.60
C SER A 684 -48.28 -27.69 -21.54
N ALA A 685 -48.96 -26.70 -20.95
CA ALA A 685 -49.31 -25.43 -21.58
C ALA A 685 -49.04 -24.24 -20.66
N SER A 686 -48.66 -23.11 -21.25
CA SER A 686 -48.55 -21.84 -20.54
C SER A 686 -49.93 -21.18 -20.42
N LEU A 687 -50.28 -20.72 -19.21
CA LEU A 687 -51.51 -20.00 -18.92
C LEU A 687 -51.17 -18.61 -18.35
N ILE A 688 -51.80 -17.58 -18.91
CA ILE A 688 -51.48 -16.17 -18.64
C ILE A 688 -52.46 -15.61 -17.61
N LYS A 689 -51.97 -15.04 -16.50
CA LYS A 689 -52.83 -14.39 -15.47
C LYS A 689 -53.76 -13.34 -16.06
N GLY A 690 -55.03 -13.36 -15.65
CA GLY A 690 -56.08 -12.46 -16.12
C GLY A 690 -56.58 -12.75 -17.54
N ALA A 691 -55.94 -13.65 -18.29
CA ALA A 691 -56.42 -14.08 -19.60
C ALA A 691 -57.47 -15.19 -19.46
N SER A 692 -58.37 -15.28 -20.44
CA SER A 692 -59.31 -16.39 -20.56
C SER A 692 -58.70 -17.53 -21.36
N ALA A 693 -58.87 -18.76 -20.89
CA ALA A 693 -58.46 -19.98 -21.55
C ALA A 693 -59.66 -20.90 -21.79
N THR A 694 -59.57 -21.75 -22.82
CA THR A 694 -60.62 -22.71 -23.19
C THR A 694 -60.10 -24.12 -23.01
N ILE A 695 -60.76 -24.90 -22.15
CA ILE A 695 -60.55 -26.35 -22.04
C ILE A 695 -61.56 -27.07 -22.95
N THR A 696 -61.11 -28.09 -23.67
CA THR A 696 -61.97 -29.00 -24.43
C THR A 696 -61.62 -30.44 -24.08
N VAL A 697 -62.63 -31.23 -23.71
CA VAL A 697 -62.51 -32.65 -23.37
C VAL A 697 -63.37 -33.44 -24.34
N THR A 698 -62.79 -34.45 -24.99
CA THR A 698 -63.50 -35.31 -25.94
C THR A 698 -63.71 -36.69 -25.30
N PRO A 699 -64.92 -37.02 -24.79
CA PRO A 699 -65.22 -38.38 -24.39
C PRO A 699 -65.32 -39.30 -25.60
N THR A 700 -65.10 -40.59 -25.39
CA THR A 700 -65.51 -41.64 -26.31
C THR A 700 -66.13 -42.81 -25.56
N TRP A 701 -66.94 -43.62 -26.28
CA TRP A 701 -67.58 -44.80 -25.75
C TRP A 701 -67.25 -46.01 -26.62
N SER A 702 -66.98 -47.16 -26.01
CA SER A 702 -66.71 -48.42 -26.74
C SER A 702 -67.98 -49.05 -27.33
N GLY A 703 -69.17 -48.64 -26.84
CA GLY A 703 -70.46 -49.15 -27.28
C GLY A 703 -71.62 -48.16 -27.10
N THR A 704 -72.33 -48.25 -25.97
CA THR A 704 -73.50 -47.37 -25.72
C THR A 704 -73.02 -46.02 -25.19
N ALA A 705 -73.42 -44.93 -25.85
CA ALA A 705 -73.14 -43.59 -25.32
C ALA A 705 -73.89 -43.36 -24.00
N TYR A 706 -73.15 -43.16 -22.92
CA TYR A 706 -73.64 -42.79 -21.58
C TYR A 706 -73.53 -41.28 -21.34
N SER A 707 -74.09 -40.81 -20.23
CA SER A 707 -74.07 -39.39 -19.88
C SER A 707 -72.94 -39.14 -18.90
N GLU A 708 -71.90 -38.43 -19.33
CA GLU A 708 -70.69 -38.18 -18.55
C GLU A 708 -70.67 -36.76 -17.98
N GLY A 709 -70.34 -36.62 -16.71
CA GLY A 709 -70.09 -35.33 -16.05
C GLY A 709 -68.59 -35.05 -15.95
N TYR A 710 -68.21 -33.78 -15.91
CA TYR A 710 -66.82 -33.34 -15.99
C TYR A 710 -66.49 -32.33 -14.91
N SER A 711 -65.23 -32.32 -14.47
CA SER A 711 -64.64 -31.19 -13.75
C SER A 711 -63.14 -31.09 -14.00
N VAL A 712 -62.64 -29.87 -13.92
CA VAL A 712 -61.23 -29.54 -14.14
C VAL A 712 -60.77 -28.61 -13.03
N TRP A 713 -59.61 -28.93 -12.46
CA TRP A 713 -58.97 -28.14 -11.41
C TRP A 713 -57.56 -27.70 -11.81
N ILE A 714 -57.14 -26.53 -11.33
CA ILE A 714 -55.76 -26.05 -11.43
C ILE A 714 -55.34 -25.53 -10.05
N ASP A 715 -54.26 -26.09 -9.51
CA ASP A 715 -53.63 -25.66 -8.26
C ASP A 715 -52.93 -24.30 -8.52
N TYR A 716 -53.58 -23.20 -8.17
CA TYR A 716 -53.09 -21.85 -8.48
C TYR A 716 -52.18 -21.29 -7.39
N ASN A 717 -52.22 -21.86 -6.18
CA ASN A 717 -51.42 -21.41 -5.04
C ASN A 717 -50.12 -22.24 -4.84
N GLN A 718 -49.95 -23.33 -5.60
CA GLN A 718 -48.82 -24.28 -5.55
C GLN A 718 -48.63 -24.92 -4.16
N ASP A 719 -49.71 -25.24 -3.44
CA ASP A 719 -49.65 -25.90 -2.12
C ASP A 719 -49.81 -27.43 -2.18
N GLY A 720 -50.27 -27.97 -3.31
CA GLY A 720 -50.43 -29.41 -3.53
C GLY A 720 -51.84 -29.96 -3.31
N ASP A 721 -52.87 -29.13 -3.09
CA ASP A 721 -54.26 -29.57 -3.17
C ASP A 721 -55.10 -28.89 -4.27
N PHE A 722 -56.43 -28.95 -4.16
CA PHE A 722 -57.41 -28.46 -5.15
C PHE A 722 -58.70 -27.96 -4.46
N SER A 723 -58.64 -27.72 -3.15
CA SER A 723 -59.79 -27.40 -2.31
C SER A 723 -60.09 -25.91 -2.24
N ASP A 724 -59.20 -25.09 -2.81
CA ASP A 724 -59.22 -23.65 -2.66
C ASP A 724 -60.23 -22.95 -3.60
N SER A 725 -60.67 -21.77 -3.15
CA SER A 725 -61.70 -21.00 -3.85
C SER A 725 -61.19 -20.40 -5.17
N GLY A 726 -61.51 -21.07 -6.27
CA GLY A 726 -61.16 -20.64 -7.63
C GLY A 726 -60.35 -21.67 -8.42
N GLU A 727 -59.98 -22.79 -7.79
CA GLU A 727 -59.17 -23.83 -8.40
C GLU A 727 -59.99 -24.80 -9.24
N GLN A 728 -61.27 -25.05 -8.90
CA GLN A 728 -62.21 -25.71 -9.82
C GLN A 728 -62.57 -24.76 -10.98
N VAL A 729 -61.72 -24.73 -12.01
CA VAL A 729 -61.83 -23.81 -13.13
C VAL A 729 -63.02 -24.09 -14.05
N TRP A 730 -63.47 -25.35 -14.15
CA TRP A 730 -64.61 -25.71 -14.99
C TRP A 730 -65.33 -26.97 -14.49
N THR A 731 -66.64 -27.04 -14.74
CA THR A 731 -67.51 -28.19 -14.45
C THR A 731 -68.64 -28.27 -15.48
N GLN A 732 -69.10 -29.48 -15.79
CA GLN A 732 -70.22 -29.74 -16.69
C GLN A 732 -71.07 -30.90 -16.19
N SER A 733 -72.39 -30.68 -16.10
CA SER A 733 -73.37 -31.70 -15.72
C SER A 733 -73.43 -32.85 -16.72
N ALA A 734 -73.81 -34.04 -16.23
CA ALA A 734 -73.77 -35.28 -17.00
C ALA A 734 -74.52 -35.20 -18.36
N SER A 735 -73.80 -35.43 -19.47
CA SER A 735 -74.35 -35.29 -20.83
C SER A 735 -73.66 -36.23 -21.83
N LYS A 736 -74.29 -36.44 -22.99
CA LYS A 736 -73.75 -37.25 -24.10
C LYS A 736 -73.05 -36.41 -25.17
N THR A 737 -72.73 -35.15 -24.85
CA THR A 737 -72.14 -34.20 -25.79
C THR A 737 -70.67 -34.55 -26.03
N THR A 738 -70.21 -34.52 -27.28
CA THR A 738 -68.79 -34.71 -27.61
C THR A 738 -68.40 -33.82 -28.81
N PRO A 739 -67.31 -33.03 -28.72
CA PRO A 739 -66.56 -32.73 -27.49
C PRO A 739 -67.38 -31.82 -26.55
N VAL A 740 -67.00 -31.75 -25.28
CA VAL A 740 -67.44 -30.71 -24.33
C VAL A 740 -66.35 -29.68 -24.15
N SER A 741 -66.73 -28.40 -24.01
CA SER A 741 -65.78 -27.30 -23.84
C SER A 741 -66.26 -26.29 -22.80
N GLY A 742 -65.32 -25.63 -22.14
CA GLY A 742 -65.57 -24.56 -21.18
C GLY A 742 -64.51 -23.47 -21.25
N THR A 743 -64.88 -22.24 -20.90
CA THR A 743 -63.95 -21.11 -20.74
C THR A 743 -63.82 -20.74 -19.27
N PHE A 744 -62.60 -20.40 -18.86
CA PHE A 744 -62.27 -19.91 -17.52
C PHE A 744 -61.22 -18.81 -17.60
N THR A 745 -61.10 -18.00 -16.55
CA THR A 745 -60.08 -16.93 -16.47
C THR A 745 -59.05 -17.29 -15.42
N VAL A 746 -57.77 -17.18 -15.76
CA VAL A 746 -56.66 -17.44 -14.82
C VAL A 746 -56.66 -16.36 -13.74
N PRO A 747 -56.74 -16.68 -12.43
CA PRO A 747 -56.76 -15.69 -11.37
C PRO A 747 -55.52 -14.79 -11.39
N SER A 748 -55.72 -13.48 -11.17
CA SER A 748 -54.62 -12.52 -11.05
C SER A 748 -53.70 -12.80 -9.86
N GLY A 749 -54.23 -13.47 -8.82
CA GLY A 749 -53.50 -13.88 -7.62
C GLY A 749 -52.77 -15.22 -7.72
N ALA A 750 -52.84 -15.96 -8.84
CA ALA A 750 -52.14 -17.22 -9.01
C ALA A 750 -50.61 -17.05 -8.85
N ILE A 751 -49.89 -18.08 -8.41
CA ILE A 751 -48.43 -18.04 -8.27
C ILE A 751 -47.77 -18.44 -9.61
N ASN A 752 -46.67 -17.75 -9.97
CA ASN A 752 -45.92 -18.04 -11.19
C ASN A 752 -45.19 -19.38 -11.07
N GLY A 753 -45.11 -20.14 -12.17
CA GLY A 753 -44.39 -21.42 -12.21
C GLY A 753 -45.23 -22.56 -12.74
N ALA A 754 -44.64 -23.75 -12.78
CA ALA A 754 -45.33 -24.98 -13.15
C ALA A 754 -46.20 -25.48 -12.00
N THR A 755 -47.44 -25.86 -12.29
CA THR A 755 -48.40 -26.41 -11.33
C THR A 755 -49.28 -27.48 -11.97
N ARG A 756 -50.05 -28.20 -11.16
CA ARG A 756 -50.91 -29.31 -11.60
C ARG A 756 -52.25 -28.81 -12.15
N MET A 757 -52.67 -29.39 -13.26
CA MET A 757 -54.07 -29.40 -13.72
C MET A 757 -54.60 -30.82 -13.64
N ARG A 758 -55.81 -31.02 -13.10
CA ARG A 758 -56.53 -32.30 -13.09
C ARG A 758 -57.77 -32.22 -13.94
N VAL A 759 -57.99 -33.18 -14.84
CA VAL A 759 -59.19 -33.34 -15.67
C VAL A 759 -59.88 -34.64 -15.27
N SER A 760 -61.17 -34.59 -14.93
CA SER A 760 -61.93 -35.78 -14.53
C SER A 760 -63.26 -35.90 -15.28
N MET A 761 -63.58 -37.12 -15.70
CA MET A 761 -64.82 -37.52 -16.36
C MET A 761 -65.46 -38.69 -15.61
N LYS A 762 -66.75 -38.63 -15.33
CA LYS A 762 -67.47 -39.59 -14.48
C LYS A 762 -68.89 -39.90 -14.95
N TYR A 763 -69.24 -41.18 -14.89
CA TYR A 763 -70.58 -41.66 -15.25
C TYR A 763 -71.69 -41.01 -14.42
N ASN A 764 -72.61 -40.35 -15.12
CA ASN A 764 -73.90 -39.83 -14.66
C ASN A 764 -73.85 -38.88 -13.44
N ALA A 765 -72.68 -38.32 -13.12
CA ALA A 765 -72.47 -37.39 -12.01
C ALA A 765 -71.24 -36.49 -12.28
N VAL A 766 -71.20 -35.32 -11.63
CA VAL A 766 -69.98 -34.49 -11.62
C VAL A 766 -68.96 -35.11 -10.64
N PRO A 767 -67.67 -35.23 -11.01
CA PRO A 767 -66.63 -35.69 -10.10
C PRO A 767 -66.13 -34.58 -9.17
N THR A 768 -65.56 -34.97 -8.03
CA THR A 768 -64.75 -34.12 -7.14
C THR A 768 -63.24 -34.31 -7.40
N SER A 769 -62.38 -33.48 -6.82
CA SER A 769 -60.93 -33.48 -7.11
C SER A 769 -60.19 -34.70 -6.52
N CYS A 770 -60.73 -35.30 -5.46
CA CYS A 770 -60.12 -36.37 -4.68
C CYS A 770 -61.10 -37.55 -4.46
N GLU A 771 -61.45 -38.28 -5.51
CA GLU A 771 -62.39 -39.41 -5.40
C GLU A 771 -62.06 -40.60 -6.31
N ALA A 772 -62.49 -41.79 -5.88
CA ALA A 772 -62.54 -42.98 -6.72
C ALA A 772 -64.01 -43.28 -7.09
N PHE A 773 -64.28 -43.52 -8.38
CA PHE A 773 -65.65 -43.76 -8.88
C PHE A 773 -65.70 -44.97 -9.83
N SER A 774 -66.89 -45.54 -10.07
CA SER A 774 -66.99 -46.84 -10.75
C SER A 774 -66.60 -46.83 -12.23
N TYR A 775 -66.97 -45.78 -12.98
CA TYR A 775 -66.78 -45.70 -14.42
C TYR A 775 -66.43 -44.28 -14.88
N GLY A 776 -65.46 -44.15 -15.79
CA GLY A 776 -64.86 -42.91 -16.26
C GLY A 776 -63.33 -42.86 -16.03
N GLU A 777 -62.73 -41.67 -16.06
CA GLU A 777 -61.27 -41.49 -16.04
C GLU A 777 -60.84 -40.15 -15.42
N VAL A 778 -59.59 -40.11 -14.93
CA VAL A 778 -58.89 -38.90 -14.46
C VAL A 778 -57.55 -38.78 -15.19
N GLU A 779 -57.22 -37.60 -15.68
CA GLU A 779 -55.93 -37.29 -16.31
C GLU A 779 -55.30 -36.05 -15.66
N ASP A 780 -54.04 -36.15 -15.23
CA ASP A 780 -53.27 -35.04 -14.65
C ASP A 780 -52.26 -34.48 -15.65
N TYR A 781 -52.17 -33.15 -15.75
CA TYR A 781 -51.29 -32.39 -16.66
C TYR A 781 -50.50 -31.32 -15.90
N THR A 782 -49.45 -30.76 -16.52
CA THR A 782 -48.77 -29.57 -16.01
C THR A 782 -49.27 -28.32 -16.72
N VAL A 783 -49.52 -27.24 -16.00
CA VAL A 783 -49.71 -25.90 -16.58
C VAL A 783 -48.69 -24.93 -15.99
N THR A 784 -48.09 -24.11 -16.84
CA THR A 784 -47.12 -23.09 -16.41
C THR A 784 -47.82 -21.75 -16.31
N ILE A 785 -48.07 -21.30 -15.09
CA ILE A 785 -48.65 -19.97 -14.85
C ILE A 785 -47.57 -18.92 -15.12
N THR A 786 -47.82 -18.10 -16.13
CA THR A 786 -47.03 -16.90 -16.40
C THR A 786 -47.80 -15.67 -15.97
N SER A 787 -47.09 -14.63 -15.54
CA SER A 787 -47.67 -13.28 -15.48
C SER A 787 -48.34 -12.96 -16.84
N GLY A 788 -49.35 -12.06 -16.80
CA GLY A 788 -49.75 -11.27 -17.97
C GLY A 788 -48.50 -10.89 -18.76
N THR A 789 -48.47 -11.14 -20.09
CA THR A 789 -47.27 -11.09 -20.95
C THR A 789 -46.29 -10.09 -20.38
N ALA A 790 -45.19 -10.59 -19.82
CA ALA A 790 -44.25 -9.72 -19.12
C ALA A 790 -43.96 -8.56 -20.06
N ASP A 791 -44.40 -7.38 -19.63
CA ASP A 791 -43.96 -6.19 -20.32
C ASP A 791 -42.44 -6.25 -20.26
N THR A 792 -41.85 -6.33 -21.43
CA THR A 792 -40.43 -6.46 -21.72
C THR A 792 -40.01 -5.41 -22.73
N VAL A 793 -40.96 -4.58 -23.15
CA VAL A 793 -40.70 -3.40 -23.94
C VAL A 793 -40.18 -2.36 -22.95
N LYS A 794 -39.08 -1.71 -23.32
CA LYS A 794 -38.49 -0.68 -22.47
C LYS A 794 -39.19 0.64 -22.78
N PRO A 795 -39.55 1.44 -21.77
CA PRO A 795 -40.01 2.80 -22.00
C PRO A 795 -39.00 3.60 -22.83
N VAL A 796 -39.50 4.35 -23.79
CA VAL A 796 -38.68 5.17 -24.69
C VAL A 796 -38.60 6.59 -24.15
N ILE A 797 -37.40 7.01 -23.75
CA ILE A 797 -37.11 8.39 -23.36
C ILE A 797 -36.75 9.21 -24.61
N ALA A 798 -37.39 10.36 -24.79
CA ALA A 798 -37.04 11.37 -25.79
C ALA A 798 -36.71 12.70 -25.11
N LEU A 799 -35.54 13.28 -25.39
CA LEU A 799 -35.15 14.57 -24.82
C LEU A 799 -36.04 15.70 -25.36
N THR A 800 -36.48 16.58 -24.47
CA THR A 800 -37.19 17.79 -24.86
C THR A 800 -36.16 18.87 -25.15
N GLY A 801 -36.00 19.25 -26.42
CA GLY A 801 -34.91 20.13 -26.87
C GLY A 801 -33.59 19.40 -27.11
N SER A 802 -32.50 20.17 -27.32
CA SER A 802 -31.22 19.61 -27.79
C SER A 802 -30.62 18.55 -26.86
N ALA A 803 -29.96 17.54 -27.46
CA ALA A 803 -29.15 16.56 -26.75
C ALA A 803 -27.81 17.12 -26.26
N THR A 804 -27.30 18.16 -26.94
CA THR A 804 -26.14 18.94 -26.51
C THR A 804 -26.56 20.39 -26.28
N ILE A 805 -26.37 20.89 -25.06
CA ILE A 805 -26.54 22.31 -24.73
C ILE A 805 -25.15 22.90 -24.56
N ASN A 806 -24.84 23.92 -25.37
CA ASN A 806 -23.65 24.74 -25.18
C ASN A 806 -24.01 25.93 -24.29
N LEU A 807 -23.27 26.09 -23.21
CA LEU A 807 -23.30 27.25 -22.32
C LEU A 807 -21.91 27.89 -22.29
N THR A 808 -21.87 29.09 -21.75
CA THR A 808 -20.67 29.86 -21.43
C THR A 808 -20.50 29.89 -19.90
N VAL A 809 -19.27 29.95 -19.38
CA VAL A 809 -19.05 30.06 -17.92
C VAL A 809 -19.80 31.28 -17.36
N GLY A 810 -20.65 31.04 -16.36
CA GLY A 810 -21.55 32.03 -15.74
C GLY A 810 -22.99 32.01 -16.25
N ASP A 811 -23.29 31.30 -17.35
CA ASP A 811 -24.66 31.18 -17.86
C ASP A 811 -25.58 30.40 -16.89
N THR A 812 -26.88 30.65 -16.98
CA THR A 812 -27.89 29.89 -16.23
C THR A 812 -28.29 28.62 -16.98
N TYR A 813 -27.97 27.44 -16.43
CA TYR A 813 -28.49 26.18 -16.96
C TYR A 813 -29.95 25.98 -16.55
N ASN A 814 -30.85 26.01 -17.53
CA ASN A 814 -32.24 25.60 -17.37
C ASN A 814 -32.41 24.17 -17.90
N GLU A 815 -32.84 23.25 -17.03
CA GLU A 815 -33.15 21.88 -17.41
C GLU A 815 -34.37 21.86 -18.33
N LEU A 816 -34.19 21.41 -19.57
CA LEU A 816 -35.28 21.33 -20.56
C LEU A 816 -36.15 20.08 -20.40
N GLY A 817 -35.68 19.10 -19.62
CA GLY A 817 -36.39 17.84 -19.36
C GLY A 817 -36.37 16.86 -20.54
N ALA A 818 -37.23 15.86 -20.42
CA ALA A 818 -37.46 14.79 -21.38
C ALA A 818 -38.91 14.30 -21.24
N THR A 819 -39.42 13.60 -22.26
CA THR A 819 -40.67 12.84 -22.21
C THR A 819 -40.38 11.34 -22.23
N ALA A 820 -41.23 10.55 -21.60
CA ALA A 820 -41.15 9.09 -21.64
C ALA A 820 -42.50 8.50 -22.02
N THR A 821 -42.49 7.56 -22.96
CA THR A 821 -43.67 6.82 -23.40
C THR A 821 -43.35 5.33 -23.49
N ASP A 822 -44.34 4.55 -23.10
CA ASP A 822 -44.34 3.10 -23.11
C ASP A 822 -45.58 2.58 -23.86
N ASP A 823 -45.54 1.37 -24.43
CA ASP A 823 -46.67 0.81 -25.20
C ASP A 823 -47.71 0.08 -24.33
N VAL A 824 -47.38 -0.26 -23.09
CA VAL A 824 -48.30 -0.85 -22.10
C VAL A 824 -48.75 0.20 -21.08
N ASP A 825 -47.81 0.89 -20.44
CA ASP A 825 -48.09 1.86 -19.35
C ASP A 825 -48.34 3.31 -19.84
N GLY A 826 -48.13 3.59 -21.12
CA GLY A 826 -48.45 4.89 -21.73
C GLY A 826 -47.48 6.01 -21.35
N ASN A 827 -47.97 7.13 -20.81
CA ASN A 827 -47.13 8.32 -20.59
C ASN A 827 -46.46 8.33 -19.21
N LEU A 828 -45.19 7.93 -19.17
CA LEU A 828 -44.35 7.86 -17.97
C LEU A 828 -43.52 9.14 -17.71
N THR A 829 -43.78 10.25 -18.42
CA THR A 829 -42.98 11.49 -18.34
C THR A 829 -42.83 12.04 -16.90
N ALA A 830 -43.87 11.92 -16.08
CA ALA A 830 -43.83 12.38 -14.68
C ALA A 830 -42.94 11.52 -13.76
N SER A 831 -42.58 10.30 -14.19
CA SER A 831 -41.78 9.33 -13.44
C SER A 831 -40.28 9.38 -13.77
N ILE A 832 -39.84 10.28 -14.65
CA ILE A 832 -38.43 10.38 -15.05
C ILE A 832 -37.57 10.91 -13.89
N SER A 833 -36.60 10.11 -13.48
CA SER A 833 -35.54 10.49 -12.54
C SER A 833 -34.36 11.11 -13.30
N ILE A 834 -34.07 12.38 -12.99
CA ILE A 834 -33.00 13.15 -13.64
C ILE A 834 -31.79 13.31 -12.71
N THR A 835 -30.72 12.55 -12.95
CA THR A 835 -29.49 12.57 -12.15
C THR A 835 -28.36 13.34 -12.84
N GLY A 836 -27.20 13.46 -12.17
CA GLY A 836 -26.08 14.31 -12.62
C GLY A 836 -26.24 15.79 -12.24
N THR A 837 -25.13 16.50 -12.18
CA THR A 837 -25.04 17.94 -11.82
C THR A 837 -24.30 18.71 -12.92
N VAL A 838 -24.75 19.93 -13.19
CA VAL A 838 -24.08 20.88 -14.09
C VAL A 838 -23.57 22.03 -13.23
N ASN A 839 -22.27 22.31 -13.29
CA ASN A 839 -21.69 23.47 -12.64
C ASN A 839 -21.32 24.52 -13.70
N THR A 840 -22.21 25.49 -13.93
CA THR A 840 -21.97 26.53 -14.95
C THR A 840 -20.89 27.55 -14.58
N SER A 841 -20.37 27.51 -13.34
CA SER A 841 -19.26 28.36 -12.89
C SER A 841 -17.88 27.82 -13.29
N VAL A 842 -17.80 26.62 -13.87
CA VAL A 842 -16.54 25.96 -14.26
C VAL A 842 -16.66 25.43 -15.68
N ALA A 843 -15.71 25.77 -16.55
CA ALA A 843 -15.67 25.26 -17.91
C ALA A 843 -15.44 23.75 -17.92
N GLY A 844 -16.21 23.03 -18.73
CA GLY A 844 -16.16 21.57 -18.80
C GLY A 844 -17.43 20.96 -19.38
N THR A 845 -17.37 19.66 -19.67
CA THR A 845 -18.49 18.88 -20.17
C THR A 845 -19.18 18.16 -19.03
N TYR A 846 -20.42 18.53 -18.75
CA TYR A 846 -21.29 17.92 -17.74
C TYR A 846 -22.34 17.04 -18.39
N THR A 847 -22.86 16.05 -17.66
CA THR A 847 -23.86 15.12 -18.17
C THR A 847 -25.06 15.06 -17.25
N LYS A 848 -26.26 15.26 -17.80
CA LYS A 848 -27.55 15.00 -17.14
C LYS A 848 -28.11 13.69 -17.67
N ASN A 849 -28.44 12.77 -16.77
CA ASN A 849 -28.92 11.42 -17.12
C ASN A 849 -30.41 11.30 -16.79
N TYR A 850 -31.19 10.85 -17.76
CA TYR A 850 -32.64 10.66 -17.64
C TYR A 850 -32.90 9.16 -17.58
N ASN A 851 -33.59 8.73 -16.53
CA ASN A 851 -33.89 7.32 -16.25
C ASN A 851 -35.37 7.19 -15.91
N VAL A 852 -36.01 6.15 -16.41
CA VAL A 852 -37.38 5.78 -16.03
C VAL A 852 -37.51 4.27 -16.11
N SER A 853 -38.42 3.73 -15.31
CA SER A 853 -38.91 2.36 -15.44
C SER A 853 -40.44 2.38 -15.46
N ASP A 854 -41.02 1.44 -16.17
CA ASP A 854 -42.45 1.11 -16.11
C ASP A 854 -42.82 0.41 -14.79
N ALA A 855 -44.09 0.00 -14.66
CA ALA A 855 -44.62 -0.73 -13.52
C ALA A 855 -44.23 -2.22 -13.49
N ALA A 856 -43.78 -2.80 -14.61
CA ALA A 856 -43.23 -4.16 -14.68
C ALA A 856 -41.75 -4.23 -14.28
N GLY A 857 -41.04 -3.10 -14.30
CA GLY A 857 -39.65 -2.92 -13.91
C GLY A 857 -38.66 -2.84 -15.08
N ASN A 858 -39.08 -2.70 -16.35
CA ASN A 858 -38.10 -2.53 -17.43
C ASN A 858 -37.48 -1.14 -17.36
N VAL A 859 -36.15 -1.11 -17.35
CA VAL A 859 -35.41 0.14 -17.31
C VAL A 859 -35.20 0.62 -18.75
N ALA A 860 -35.68 1.84 -19.03
CA ALA A 860 -35.41 2.54 -20.27
C ALA A 860 -33.89 2.55 -20.57
N ASN A 861 -33.51 2.49 -21.84
CA ASN A 861 -32.11 2.76 -22.20
C ASN A 861 -31.80 4.21 -21.77
N GLN A 862 -30.85 4.38 -20.84
CA GLN A 862 -30.52 5.69 -20.28
C GLN A 862 -30.17 6.67 -21.41
N VAL A 863 -30.90 7.79 -21.45
CA VAL A 863 -30.58 8.89 -22.36
C VAL A 863 -29.84 9.95 -21.55
N SER A 864 -28.82 10.55 -22.17
CA SER A 864 -28.00 11.59 -21.55
C SER A 864 -28.08 12.88 -22.37
N ARG A 865 -28.16 14.01 -21.66
CA ARG A 865 -27.94 15.34 -22.21
C ARG A 865 -26.53 15.79 -21.83
N THR A 866 -25.75 16.14 -22.84
CA THR A 866 -24.43 16.73 -22.66
C THR A 866 -24.60 18.24 -22.52
N VAL A 867 -24.03 18.82 -21.46
CA VAL A 867 -24.00 20.26 -21.24
C VAL A 867 -22.54 20.68 -21.28
N VAL A 868 -22.11 21.22 -22.42
CA VAL A 868 -20.76 21.75 -22.61
C VAL A 868 -20.79 23.19 -22.10
N VAL A 869 -20.27 23.41 -20.90
CA VAL A 869 -19.95 24.75 -20.43
C VAL A 869 -18.61 25.10 -21.04
N ASN A 870 -18.65 25.75 -22.20
CA ASN A 870 -17.47 26.33 -22.79
C ASN A 870 -16.94 27.42 -21.84
N PRO A 871 -15.62 27.71 -21.84
CA PRO A 871 -15.10 28.92 -21.21
C PRO A 871 -15.92 30.15 -21.60
N ALA A 872 -15.84 31.21 -20.78
CA ALA A 872 -16.24 32.54 -21.20
C ALA A 872 -15.75 32.76 -22.64
N SER A 873 -16.64 33.01 -23.60
CA SER A 873 -16.25 33.29 -24.98
C SER A 873 -15.62 34.67 -25.02
N THR A 874 -14.39 34.72 -24.55
CA THR A 874 -13.50 35.84 -24.75
C THR A 874 -13.19 35.85 -26.22
N SER A 875 -13.53 36.95 -26.90
CA SER A 875 -12.90 37.24 -28.18
C SER A 875 -11.40 37.06 -27.99
N ASP A 876 -10.78 36.29 -28.87
CA ASP A 876 -9.32 36.34 -28.98
C ASP A 876 -8.95 37.82 -29.14
N THR A 877 -7.98 38.24 -28.34
CA THR A 877 -7.56 39.62 -28.24
C THR A 877 -6.43 39.80 -29.24
N ALA A 878 -6.71 40.55 -30.31
CA ALA A 878 -5.76 40.88 -31.36
C ALA A 878 -4.62 41.74 -30.79
N VAL A 879 -3.51 41.10 -30.43
CA VAL A 879 -2.29 41.81 -30.01
C VAL A 879 -1.39 42.09 -31.21
N ASN A 880 -0.83 43.30 -31.24
CA ASN A 880 0.03 43.77 -32.32
C ASN A 880 1.44 43.97 -31.78
N LEU A 881 2.37 43.13 -32.25
CA LEU A 881 3.80 43.23 -31.97
C LEU A 881 4.47 44.05 -33.07
N SER A 882 4.92 45.25 -32.73
CA SER A 882 5.79 46.07 -33.57
C SER A 882 7.24 45.82 -33.16
N ILE A 883 8.12 45.55 -34.12
CA ILE A 883 9.57 45.41 -33.91
C ILE A 883 10.27 46.29 -34.95
N THR A 884 10.91 47.36 -34.49
CA THR A 884 11.91 48.09 -35.27
C THR A 884 13.24 47.39 -35.06
N PHE A 885 13.85 46.90 -36.13
CA PHE A 885 15.19 46.31 -36.07
C PHE A 885 16.24 47.42 -35.94
N ASP A 886 17.41 47.05 -35.45
CA ASP A 886 18.63 47.83 -35.59
C ASP A 886 19.28 47.54 -36.97
N ASN A 887 20.61 47.53 -37.06
CA ASN A 887 21.29 47.22 -38.31
C ASN A 887 21.41 45.70 -38.59
N TYR A 888 20.86 44.81 -37.75
CA TYR A 888 20.96 43.35 -37.91
C TYR A 888 19.62 42.60 -37.75
N PRO A 889 18.65 42.76 -38.67
CA PRO A 889 17.39 42.01 -38.64
C PRO A 889 17.56 40.46 -38.69
N GLU A 890 18.69 39.96 -39.19
CA GLU A 890 19.01 38.53 -39.31
C GLU A 890 19.20 37.77 -38.00
N GLU A 891 19.31 38.46 -36.87
CA GLU A 891 19.49 37.85 -35.55
C GLU A 891 18.30 38.01 -34.60
N THR A 892 17.46 39.02 -34.82
CA THR A 892 16.25 39.22 -34.01
C THR A 892 15.22 38.12 -34.26
N SER A 893 14.73 37.49 -33.18
CA SER A 893 13.58 36.59 -33.19
C SER A 893 12.72 36.76 -31.94
N TRP A 894 11.49 36.23 -31.94
CA TRP A 894 10.58 36.38 -30.80
C TRP A 894 9.67 35.16 -30.64
N THR A 895 9.13 34.98 -29.44
CA THR A 895 8.15 33.93 -29.12
C THR A 895 7.22 34.43 -28.01
N ILE A 896 5.92 34.17 -28.16
CA ILE A 896 4.91 34.31 -27.11
C ILE A 896 4.59 32.92 -26.58
N THR A 897 4.70 32.70 -25.28
CA THR A 897 4.34 31.46 -24.59
C THR A 897 3.15 31.64 -23.67
N ASP A 898 2.35 30.58 -23.50
CA ASP A 898 1.26 30.52 -22.51
C ASP A 898 1.78 30.24 -21.08
N GLY A 899 0.87 30.19 -20.11
CA GLY A 899 1.19 29.88 -18.70
C GLY A 899 1.73 28.47 -18.43
N SER A 900 1.71 27.56 -19.41
CA SER A 900 2.41 26.27 -19.34
C SER A 900 3.85 26.33 -19.88
N GLY A 901 4.24 27.45 -20.51
CA GLY A 901 5.50 27.60 -21.23
C GLY A 901 5.44 27.11 -22.68
N SER A 902 4.26 26.76 -23.19
CA SER A 902 4.09 26.30 -24.58
C SER A 902 4.06 27.50 -25.54
N PRO A 903 4.79 27.48 -26.67
CA PRO A 903 4.79 28.57 -27.64
C PRO A 903 3.46 28.63 -28.40
N VAL A 904 2.79 29.79 -28.35
CA VAL A 904 1.51 30.04 -29.03
C VAL A 904 1.67 30.91 -30.27
N ALA A 905 2.72 31.74 -30.33
CA ALA A 905 3.12 32.47 -31.53
C ALA A 905 4.65 32.68 -31.52
N SER A 906 5.29 32.77 -32.69
CA SER A 906 6.71 33.08 -32.79
C SER A 906 7.06 33.63 -34.18
N GLY A 907 8.25 34.22 -34.30
CA GLY A 907 8.74 34.72 -35.58
C GLY A 907 10.23 35.06 -35.57
N GLY A 908 10.83 35.03 -36.76
CA GLY A 908 12.25 35.29 -36.99
C GLY A 908 13.05 34.05 -37.40
N THR A 909 14.32 34.20 -37.75
CA THR A 909 15.01 35.51 -37.90
C THR A 909 14.68 36.19 -39.23
N TYR A 910 15.03 37.47 -39.38
CA TYR A 910 14.48 38.35 -40.42
C TYR A 910 15.51 38.88 -41.43
N ALA A 911 16.45 38.03 -41.87
CA ALA A 911 17.57 38.36 -42.78
C ALA A 911 17.21 38.92 -44.18
N SER A 912 15.92 39.14 -44.47
CA SER A 912 15.41 39.78 -45.69
C SER A 912 14.77 41.15 -45.45
N GLN A 913 14.65 41.57 -44.19
CA GLN A 913 14.26 42.94 -43.81
C GLN A 913 15.47 43.87 -43.91
N ALA A 914 15.21 45.17 -44.08
CA ALA A 914 16.26 46.16 -44.15
C ALA A 914 16.62 46.69 -42.75
N ASP A 915 17.89 47.07 -42.57
CA ASP A 915 18.42 47.80 -41.43
C ASP A 915 17.49 48.95 -41.01
N GLY A 916 17.13 49.05 -39.73
CA GLY A 916 16.26 50.09 -39.20
C GLY A 916 14.78 50.00 -39.62
N SER A 917 14.35 48.95 -40.33
CA SER A 917 12.94 48.78 -40.73
C SER A 917 12.06 48.25 -39.58
N THR A 918 10.74 48.46 -39.69
CA THR A 918 9.77 48.03 -38.68
C THR A 918 8.84 46.93 -39.22
N LEU A 919 8.91 45.75 -38.61
CA LEU A 919 7.94 44.68 -38.76
C LEU A 919 6.74 44.90 -37.83
N ASN A 920 5.54 44.62 -38.31
CA ASN A 920 4.32 44.57 -37.48
C ASN A 920 3.66 43.21 -37.66
N VAL A 921 3.43 42.49 -36.55
CA VAL A 921 2.76 41.18 -36.52
C VAL A 921 1.53 41.28 -35.64
N SER A 922 0.35 41.02 -36.22
CA SER A 922 -0.88 40.83 -35.46
C SER A 922 -1.04 39.34 -35.14
N THR A 923 -1.37 39.00 -33.90
CA THR A 923 -1.72 37.63 -33.51
C THR A 923 -2.90 37.65 -32.55
N GLU A 924 -3.76 36.64 -32.67
CA GLU A 924 -4.99 36.52 -31.89
C GLU A 924 -4.69 35.64 -30.67
N LEU A 925 -4.78 36.20 -29.45
CA LEU A 925 -4.51 35.48 -28.22
C LEU A 925 -5.81 35.31 -27.39
N PRO A 926 -6.18 34.08 -26.99
CA PRO A 926 -7.26 33.85 -26.02
C PRO A 926 -7.05 34.64 -24.71
N VAL A 927 -8.11 34.76 -23.88
CA VAL A 927 -7.93 35.34 -22.53
C VAL A 927 -6.90 34.55 -21.74
N GLY A 928 -5.94 35.25 -21.16
CA GLY A 928 -4.84 34.61 -20.46
C GLY A 928 -3.71 35.56 -20.15
N CYS A 929 -2.72 35.04 -19.43
CA CYS A 929 -1.43 35.68 -19.25
C CYS A 929 -0.36 34.88 -19.97
N TYR A 930 0.50 35.60 -20.68
CA TYR A 930 1.48 35.09 -21.62
C TYR A 930 2.84 35.74 -21.33
N SER A 931 3.91 35.14 -21.86
CA SER A 931 5.25 35.75 -21.83
C SER A 931 5.70 36.02 -23.25
N LEU A 932 6.03 37.27 -23.58
CA LEU A 932 6.74 37.62 -24.82
C LEU A 932 8.23 37.62 -24.53
N THR A 933 8.97 36.74 -25.22
CA THR A 933 10.42 36.77 -25.28
C THR A 933 10.86 37.34 -26.62
N ILE A 934 11.68 38.39 -26.61
CA ILE A 934 12.51 38.79 -27.75
C ILE A 934 13.90 38.21 -27.54
N ASN A 935 14.51 37.69 -28.61
CA ASN A 935 15.86 37.16 -28.61
C ASN A 935 16.69 37.89 -29.67
N ASP A 936 17.97 38.04 -29.36
CA ASP A 936 19.03 38.60 -30.17
C ASP A 936 20.21 37.62 -30.18
N ALA A 937 20.80 37.32 -31.33
CA ALA A 937 21.66 36.14 -31.47
C ALA A 937 23.14 36.41 -31.17
N TYR A 938 23.62 37.63 -31.38
CA TYR A 938 24.97 38.08 -31.02
C TYR A 938 25.01 38.68 -29.61
N GLY A 939 23.87 39.16 -29.09
CA GLY A 939 23.64 39.40 -27.67
C GLY A 939 24.05 40.78 -27.16
N ASP A 940 24.22 41.73 -28.07
CA ASP A 940 24.30 43.17 -27.78
C ASP A 940 22.92 43.85 -27.74
N GLY A 941 21.88 43.16 -28.20
CA GLY A 941 20.48 43.57 -28.13
C GLY A 941 20.14 44.65 -29.13
N ILE A 942 18.85 44.76 -29.46
CA ILE A 942 18.36 45.60 -30.56
C ILE A 942 18.53 47.13 -30.34
N CYS A 943 19.18 47.58 -29.27
CA CYS A 943 19.53 48.98 -29.02
C CYS A 943 20.69 49.09 -28.01
N CYS A 944 21.64 50.03 -28.14
CA CYS A 944 21.66 51.18 -29.05
C CYS A 944 23.02 51.44 -29.71
N SER A 945 23.93 50.45 -29.65
CA SER A 945 25.31 50.58 -30.14
C SER A 945 25.41 50.41 -31.66
N TYR A 946 24.56 49.56 -32.24
CA TYR A 946 24.59 49.17 -33.65
C TYR A 946 23.26 49.41 -34.37
N GLY A 947 22.50 50.40 -33.90
CA GLY A 947 21.22 50.86 -34.47
C GLY A 947 20.27 51.30 -33.38
N ASN A 948 19.06 51.73 -33.74
CA ASN A 948 18.03 52.18 -32.80
C ASN A 948 16.76 51.32 -32.97
N GLY A 949 16.91 50.00 -32.78
CA GLY A 949 15.79 49.09 -32.73
C GLY A 949 15.01 49.20 -31.42
N SER A 950 13.79 48.66 -31.41
CA SER A 950 12.91 48.56 -30.24
C SER A 950 11.73 47.65 -30.58
N TYR A 951 11.06 47.10 -29.57
CA TYR A 951 9.79 46.42 -29.75
C TYR A 951 8.69 47.01 -28.87
N THR A 952 7.45 46.84 -29.29
CA THR A 952 6.25 47.20 -28.52
C THR A 952 5.12 46.24 -28.89
N LEU A 953 4.55 45.58 -27.88
CA LEU A 953 3.35 44.76 -27.98
C LEU A 953 2.15 45.58 -27.48
N THR A 954 1.07 45.63 -28.24
CA THR A 954 -0.16 46.36 -27.87
C THR A 954 -1.43 45.53 -27.97
N ASP A 955 -2.40 45.82 -27.10
CA ASP A 955 -3.82 45.49 -27.27
C ASP A 955 -4.57 46.79 -27.54
N GLY A 956 -5.04 46.97 -28.78
CA GLY A 956 -5.68 48.20 -29.26
C GLY A 956 -4.80 49.44 -29.12
N SER A 957 -4.92 50.15 -27.99
CA SER A 957 -4.14 51.35 -27.64
C SER A 957 -3.33 51.21 -26.34
N VAL A 958 -3.39 50.05 -25.69
CA VAL A 958 -2.67 49.75 -24.44
C VAL A 958 -1.35 49.08 -24.79
N VAL A 959 -0.24 49.59 -24.26
CA VAL A 959 1.06 48.91 -24.35
C VAL A 959 1.12 47.82 -23.29
N LEU A 960 1.34 46.59 -23.73
CA LEU A 960 1.42 45.37 -22.91
C LEU A 960 2.86 45.01 -22.55
N ALA A 961 3.79 45.22 -23.49
CA ALA A 961 5.23 45.05 -23.31
C ALA A 961 5.97 46.01 -24.24
N SER A 962 7.14 46.50 -23.84
CA SER A 962 8.02 47.29 -24.70
C SER A 962 9.44 47.27 -24.17
N GLY A 963 10.42 47.11 -25.06
CA GLY A 963 11.83 47.06 -24.70
C GLY A 963 12.72 47.34 -25.90
N ALA A 964 14.04 47.37 -25.65
CA ALA A 964 15.03 47.70 -26.67
C ALA A 964 16.45 47.29 -26.27
N SER A 965 16.84 47.54 -25.01
CA SER A 965 18.19 47.26 -24.52
C SER A 965 18.19 46.07 -23.58
N PHE A 966 18.69 44.95 -24.09
CA PHE A 966 18.89 43.69 -23.38
C PHE A 966 20.17 43.02 -23.93
N ALA A 967 20.52 41.82 -23.44
CA ALA A 967 21.63 41.05 -24.00
C ALA A 967 21.12 40.14 -25.12
N SER A 968 21.21 38.82 -24.99
CA SER A 968 20.67 37.86 -25.97
C SER A 968 19.15 37.62 -25.87
N SER A 969 18.50 38.03 -24.79
CA SER A 969 17.04 37.92 -24.65
C SER A 969 16.47 38.92 -23.63
N GLU A 970 15.18 39.25 -23.81
CA GLU A 970 14.33 39.89 -22.82
C GLU A 970 12.96 39.22 -22.82
N THR A 971 12.45 38.85 -21.64
CA THR A 971 11.12 38.25 -21.47
C THR A 971 10.23 39.13 -20.61
N THR A 972 9.10 39.59 -21.18
CA THR A 972 8.08 40.38 -20.48
C THR A 972 6.78 39.59 -20.38
N THR A 973 6.20 39.51 -19.18
CA THR A 973 4.88 38.90 -18.96
C THR A 973 3.76 39.93 -19.14
N PHE A 974 2.67 39.53 -19.79
CA PHE A 974 1.51 40.38 -20.03
C PHE A 974 0.22 39.55 -19.96
N CYS A 975 -0.93 40.21 -19.86
CA CYS A 975 -2.24 39.56 -19.85
C CYS A 975 -3.20 40.26 -20.82
N VAL A 976 -4.06 39.48 -21.46
CA VAL A 976 -5.05 39.93 -22.46
C VAL A 976 -6.45 39.49 -22.07
N GLY A 977 -7.49 40.03 -22.71
CA GLY A 977 -8.89 39.66 -22.47
C GLY A 977 -9.42 39.94 -21.05
N GLY A 978 -8.73 40.77 -20.27
CA GLY A 978 -9.10 41.12 -18.89
C GLY A 978 -8.52 40.22 -17.79
N ALA A 979 -7.62 39.29 -18.11
CA ALA A 979 -6.87 38.52 -17.10
C ALA A 979 -5.92 39.42 -16.28
N THR A 980 -5.60 39.03 -15.04
CA THR A 980 -4.72 39.80 -14.13
C THR A 980 -3.59 38.92 -13.60
N SER A 981 -2.42 39.49 -13.28
CA SER A 981 -1.26 38.72 -12.83
C SER A 981 -1.52 37.87 -11.57
N ALA A 982 -2.52 38.20 -10.76
CA ALA A 982 -2.94 37.42 -9.60
C ALA A 982 -3.45 36.01 -9.96
N THR A 983 -3.99 35.79 -11.17
CA THR A 983 -4.41 34.44 -11.61
C THR A 983 -3.26 33.56 -12.10
N PHE A 984 -2.07 34.12 -12.33
CA PHE A 984 -0.89 33.36 -12.77
C PHE A 984 -0.25 32.56 -11.63
N SER A 985 -0.28 33.09 -10.41
CA SER A 985 0.28 32.43 -9.22
C SER A 985 -0.54 31.23 -8.71
N ALA A 986 -1.79 31.06 -9.17
CA ALA A 986 -2.67 29.98 -8.71
C ALA A 986 -2.38 28.62 -9.38
N PHE A 987 -1.82 28.61 -10.60
CA PHE A 987 -1.50 27.38 -11.34
C PHE A 987 -0.12 26.78 -10.99
N THR A 988 0.72 27.51 -10.25
CA THR A 988 2.06 27.06 -9.84
C THR A 988 2.15 26.55 -8.39
N SER A 989 1.05 26.55 -7.63
CA SER A 989 0.99 26.01 -6.26
C SER A 989 0.48 24.56 -6.15
N GLY A 990 0.48 23.80 -7.26
CA GLY A 990 -0.12 22.46 -7.35
C GLY A 990 0.82 21.27 -7.27
N VAL A 991 2.14 21.45 -7.45
CA VAL A 991 3.14 20.35 -7.45
C VAL A 991 4.46 20.83 -6.85
N THR A 992 4.71 20.49 -5.58
CA THR A 992 6.06 20.42 -5.01
C THR A 992 6.53 18.98 -4.98
N GLU A 993 6.90 18.44 -6.15
CA GLU A 993 7.87 17.35 -6.21
C GLU A 993 9.28 17.95 -6.05
N THR A 994 10.12 17.32 -5.24
CA THR A 994 11.45 17.82 -4.91
C THR A 994 12.41 17.70 -6.09
N LEU A 995 13.05 18.82 -6.44
CA LEU A 995 13.73 19.04 -7.74
C LEU A 995 15.01 18.21 -8.01
N ASP A 996 15.42 17.29 -7.14
CA ASP A 996 16.71 16.60 -7.26
C ASP A 996 16.66 15.32 -8.13
N ASN A 997 15.47 14.75 -8.35
CA ASN A 997 15.31 13.55 -9.18
C ASN A 997 15.46 13.79 -10.70
N GLN A 998 15.54 15.05 -11.14
CA GLN A 998 15.55 15.44 -12.56
C GLN A 998 16.95 15.76 -13.13
N PHE A 999 17.99 15.85 -12.29
CA PHE A 999 19.38 16.07 -12.70
C PHE A 999 20.31 15.13 -11.93
N LYS A 1000 20.61 13.97 -12.52
CA LYS A 1000 21.50 12.96 -11.93
C LYS A 1000 22.86 12.96 -12.63
N ILE A 1001 23.90 12.67 -11.87
CA ILE A 1001 25.28 12.53 -12.35
C ILE A 1001 25.91 11.25 -11.79
N TYR A 1002 26.63 10.50 -12.62
CA TYR A 1002 27.25 9.23 -12.20
C TYR A 1002 28.38 8.78 -13.15
N PRO A 1003 29.40 8.04 -12.68
CA PRO A 1003 29.70 7.81 -11.27
C PRO A 1003 30.13 9.12 -10.60
N ASN A 1004 29.95 9.20 -9.28
CA ASN A 1004 30.41 10.31 -8.46
C ASN A 1004 30.82 9.75 -7.09
N PRO A 1005 32.11 9.59 -6.78
CA PRO A 1005 33.28 10.11 -7.51
C PRO A 1005 33.50 9.55 -8.93
N THR A 1006 34.26 10.27 -9.76
CA THR A 1006 34.67 9.82 -11.10
C THR A 1006 36.15 10.09 -11.37
N LYS A 1007 36.77 9.24 -12.20
CA LYS A 1007 38.18 9.36 -12.60
C LYS A 1007 38.39 9.94 -14.00
N GLN A 1008 37.43 9.78 -14.90
CA GLN A 1008 37.60 10.12 -16.32
C GLN A 1008 36.34 10.71 -16.97
N GLN A 1009 35.16 10.17 -16.67
CA GLN A 1009 33.91 10.56 -17.34
C GLN A 1009 32.77 10.68 -16.35
N LEU A 1010 32.01 11.75 -16.47
CA LEU A 1010 30.80 12.01 -15.70
C LEU A 1010 29.59 11.89 -16.63
N ASN A 1011 28.77 10.85 -16.45
CA ASN A 1011 27.50 10.74 -17.15
C ASN A 1011 26.50 11.71 -16.53
N VAL A 1012 25.62 12.27 -17.36
CA VAL A 1012 24.63 13.26 -16.97
C VAL A 1012 23.27 12.83 -17.51
N SER A 1013 22.31 12.63 -16.61
CA SER A 1013 20.94 12.24 -16.92
C SER A 1013 19.97 13.35 -16.54
N LEU A 1014 19.16 13.78 -17.51
CA LEU A 1014 18.20 14.86 -17.39
C LEU A 1014 16.79 14.36 -17.70
N VAL A 1015 15.83 14.69 -16.84
CA VAL A 1015 14.41 14.35 -17.03
C VAL A 1015 13.58 15.64 -17.03
N GLY A 1016 12.84 15.88 -18.11
CA GLY A 1016 11.96 17.04 -18.24
C GLY A 1016 12.60 18.34 -18.77
N PHE A 1017 13.92 18.39 -18.98
CA PHE A 1017 14.59 19.54 -19.59
C PHE A 1017 15.85 19.15 -20.39
N LYS A 1018 16.37 20.08 -21.20
CA LYS A 1018 17.58 19.90 -22.02
C LYS A 1018 18.60 20.99 -21.68
N ALA A 1019 19.84 20.59 -21.42
CA ALA A 1019 20.95 21.52 -21.29
C ALA A 1019 21.59 21.84 -22.65
N GLN A 1020 22.13 23.05 -22.80
CA GLN A 1020 22.76 23.54 -24.03
C GLN A 1020 24.29 23.50 -23.92
N SER A 1021 24.80 23.91 -22.75
CA SER A 1021 26.21 23.92 -22.40
C SER A 1021 26.41 23.52 -20.95
N TYR A 1022 27.66 23.21 -20.60
CA TYR A 1022 28.08 22.99 -19.24
C TYR A 1022 29.34 23.79 -18.92
N GLU A 1023 29.48 24.14 -17.65
CA GLU A 1023 30.70 24.64 -17.02
C GLU A 1023 31.00 23.73 -15.82
N VAL A 1024 32.26 23.37 -15.61
CA VAL A 1024 32.74 22.79 -14.37
C VAL A 1024 33.54 23.86 -13.64
N LYS A 1025 33.16 24.15 -12.40
CA LYS A 1025 33.81 25.13 -11.54
C LYS A 1025 34.55 24.44 -10.41
N ASN A 1026 35.75 24.92 -10.07
CA ASN A 1026 36.43 24.52 -8.85
C ASN A 1026 35.75 25.16 -7.62
N ILE A 1027 36.17 24.79 -6.41
CA ILE A 1027 35.63 25.34 -5.15
C ILE A 1027 35.78 26.87 -5.01
N LEU A 1028 36.68 27.50 -5.77
CA LEU A 1028 36.86 28.96 -5.83
C LEU A 1028 35.91 29.65 -6.83
N GLY A 1029 34.97 28.89 -7.44
CA GLY A 1029 34.03 29.38 -8.44
C GLY A 1029 34.62 29.60 -9.83
N GLN A 1030 35.90 29.27 -10.05
CA GLN A 1030 36.59 29.46 -11.33
C GLN A 1030 36.22 28.32 -12.29
N THR A 1031 35.78 28.66 -13.51
CA THR A 1031 35.50 27.67 -14.55
C THR A 1031 36.81 27.02 -15.02
N VAL A 1032 36.93 25.70 -14.84
CA VAL A 1032 38.11 24.89 -15.16
C VAL A 1032 37.93 24.01 -16.39
N LEU A 1033 36.68 23.73 -16.77
CA LEU A 1033 36.29 23.01 -17.99
C LEU A 1033 34.93 23.54 -18.44
N GLN A 1034 34.68 23.66 -19.74
CA GLN A 1034 33.38 24.06 -20.28
C GLN A 1034 33.19 23.50 -21.69
N GLY A 1035 31.93 23.32 -22.11
CA GLY A 1035 31.62 22.82 -23.43
C GLY A 1035 30.14 22.84 -23.78
N ARG A 1036 29.80 22.40 -24.99
CA ARG A 1036 28.41 22.06 -25.35
C ARG A 1036 27.97 20.83 -24.56
N TYR A 1037 26.69 20.79 -24.19
CA TYR A 1037 26.15 19.70 -23.40
C TYR A 1037 26.15 18.37 -24.17
N THR A 1038 26.61 17.33 -23.50
CA THR A 1038 26.53 15.92 -23.90
C THR A 1038 26.19 15.10 -22.66
N ASN A 1039 25.50 13.97 -22.83
CA ASN A 1039 25.14 13.07 -21.71
C ASN A 1039 26.37 12.40 -21.04
N ILE A 1040 27.57 12.63 -21.56
CA ILE A 1040 28.86 12.22 -21.00
C ILE A 1040 29.79 13.42 -21.08
N ILE A 1041 30.44 13.78 -19.97
CA ILE A 1041 31.42 14.86 -19.86
C ILE A 1041 32.78 14.24 -19.52
N ASP A 1042 33.79 14.50 -20.36
CA ASP A 1042 35.18 14.09 -20.09
C ASP A 1042 35.82 15.04 -19.07
N VAL A 1043 36.11 14.49 -17.89
CA VAL A 1043 36.73 15.19 -16.74
C VAL A 1043 38.15 14.70 -16.46
N SER A 1044 38.72 13.84 -17.34
CA SER A 1044 40.04 13.22 -17.16
C SER A 1044 41.21 14.20 -17.01
N LYS A 1045 41.04 15.45 -17.47
CA LYS A 1045 42.05 16.52 -17.39
C LYS A 1045 41.94 17.40 -16.14
N LEU A 1046 40.90 17.22 -15.33
CA LEU A 1046 40.80 17.90 -14.04
C LEU A 1046 41.76 17.22 -13.04
N GLN A 1047 42.33 18.02 -12.15
CA GLN A 1047 43.07 17.51 -10.99
C GLN A 1047 42.08 16.93 -9.98
N ASP A 1048 42.57 16.16 -9.01
CA ASP A 1048 41.69 15.53 -8.03
C ASP A 1048 41.15 16.56 -7.04
N GLY A 1049 39.87 16.44 -6.68
CA GLY A 1049 39.17 17.42 -5.85
C GLY A 1049 37.68 17.57 -6.15
N ILE A 1050 37.04 18.50 -5.45
CA ILE A 1050 35.61 18.77 -5.54
C ILE A 1050 35.34 19.84 -6.60
N TYR A 1051 34.39 19.56 -7.48
CA TYR A 1051 33.95 20.45 -8.54
C TYR A 1051 32.43 20.61 -8.55
N VAL A 1052 31.96 21.72 -9.12
CA VAL A 1052 30.54 21.98 -9.37
C VAL A 1052 30.30 21.89 -10.87
N LEU A 1053 29.53 20.88 -11.31
CA LEU A 1053 28.96 20.86 -12.64
C LEU A 1053 27.77 21.80 -12.68
N GLN A 1054 27.91 22.88 -13.45
CA GLN A 1054 26.84 23.79 -13.84
C GLN A 1054 26.36 23.44 -15.24
N LEU A 1055 25.09 23.08 -15.38
CA LEU A 1055 24.41 22.97 -16.66
C LEU A 1055 23.62 24.24 -16.94
N ASN A 1056 23.76 24.77 -18.16
CA ASN A 1056 22.96 25.89 -18.64
C ASN A 1056 21.76 25.33 -19.41
N ILE A 1057 20.56 25.47 -18.83
CA ILE A 1057 19.29 24.94 -19.35
C ILE A 1057 18.41 26.10 -19.88
N GLY A 1058 18.99 26.89 -20.79
CA GLY A 1058 18.46 28.21 -21.17
C GLY A 1058 18.84 29.26 -20.12
N GLU A 1059 17.90 30.14 -19.77
CA GLU A 1059 18.11 31.25 -18.80
C GLU A 1059 18.31 30.79 -17.34
N LYS A 1060 18.25 29.48 -17.06
CA LYS A 1060 18.45 28.91 -15.73
C LYS A 1060 19.69 28.02 -15.69
N THR A 1061 20.37 28.03 -14.55
CA THR A 1061 21.50 27.14 -14.29
C THR A 1061 21.09 26.05 -13.30
N LYS A 1062 21.63 24.84 -13.49
CA LYS A 1062 21.46 23.70 -12.58
C LYS A 1062 22.83 23.24 -12.11
N LEU A 1063 22.97 23.03 -10.80
CA LEU A 1063 24.26 22.74 -10.15
C LEU A 1063 24.21 21.36 -9.50
N LYS A 1064 25.20 20.50 -9.77
CA LYS A 1064 25.51 19.29 -8.98
C LYS A 1064 26.99 19.29 -8.64
N LYS A 1065 27.33 18.96 -7.39
CA LYS A 1065 28.71 18.77 -6.95
C LYS A 1065 29.17 17.37 -7.35
N PHE A 1066 30.40 17.24 -7.84
CA PHE A 1066 31.03 15.94 -8.08
C PHE A 1066 32.49 15.94 -7.62
N ILE A 1067 33.01 14.75 -7.34
CA ILE A 1067 34.38 14.51 -6.89
C ILE A 1067 35.17 13.89 -8.06
N LYS A 1068 36.32 14.48 -8.39
CA LYS A 1068 37.32 13.93 -9.31
C LYS A 1068 38.41 13.20 -8.50
N GLN A 1069 38.73 11.97 -8.90
CA GLN A 1069 39.74 11.05 -8.32
C GLN A 1069 40.69 10.47 -9.39
#